data_AF-A0A844U6L3-F1
#
_entry.id   AF-A0A844U6L3-F1
#
_cell.length_a   1.000
_cell.length_b   1.000
_cell.length_c   1.000
_cell.angle_alpha   90.00
_cell.angle_beta   90.00
_cell.angle_gamma   90.00
#
_symmetry.space_group_name_H-M   'P 1'
#
loop_
_entity.id
_entity.type
_entity.pdbx_description
1 polymer ?
#
loop_
_entity_poly.entity_id
_entity_poly.type
_entity_poly.pdbx_seq_one_letter_code
_entity_poly.pdbx_strand_id
1 'polypeptide(L)'
;MKTKFKLLLTCSVAGLLLAGCGDSKKSNKGALSTNAAEKVYVAPGEYDEYYGFFSGGFSGQLSVYGLPSGRLFKVIPVFSQDPEKAYGYSEETKPMLMTSHGFIPWDDSHHPDISQTKGEVDGRWIFINGNNTPRIARIDLEDFSTAEILEIPNSAGNHSSSYVTENTEYVVAGTRFSVPIPQRDMPIKDYKGNFKGALSFISVDQESGEMDLSFQILMPGFNYDLSHPGRGKSHGWFFFTTYNTEEAHSLLEVNASQNDKDFIAAVNWKKAEEYIKAGKGKKMPAKYAHNKFDNSTHMATHTMKDEVLVLDATELPGLVYLLPTPKSPHGCDVDPSGEYIVGNGKLSANLTVHSFTKMLDAIENKKFDGDAYGLPILKFDDVLAGVVEQPGLGPLHTEFDGKGNAYTTFFISSEVVKWKLGTWEIVDRKPTYYSVGHLMIPGGNSAKPDGKYMVAMNKITKDRYLPVGPDLNHSAQLYDITGDKMELILDFPTIGEPHYAAAIKADKIMHKSRQIYKLDENKHPYVTKNPSEAKVVRKGNEVHINMTMIRSHFTPDNIEGVKVGDKVFFHVTNLEQDFDVPHGLAMLGANTTELLVTPGKTETFVWEPKQVGVWPFYCTDFCSALHQEMQGYIRVSPADSDIELSWSLDDE
;
A
#
# COMPACT_ATOMS: atom_id res chain seq x y z
N MET A 1 -28.97 -54.56 -59.90
CA MET A 1 -28.71 -54.62 -61.35
C MET A 1 -27.61 -53.63 -61.71
N LYS A 2 -26.49 -54.16 -62.25
CA LYS A 2 -25.60 -53.58 -63.28
C LYS A 2 -24.97 -52.19 -63.01
N THR A 3 -23.70 -52.15 -62.55
CA THR A 3 -22.46 -51.86 -63.35
C THR A 3 -22.40 -50.48 -63.98
N LYS A 4 -21.61 -49.55 -63.39
CA LYS A 4 -20.22 -49.18 -63.76
C LYS A 4 -20.08 -48.53 -65.16
N PHE A 5 -19.74 -47.24 -65.18
CA PHE A 5 -18.73 -46.71 -66.10
C PHE A 5 -18.02 -45.50 -65.45
N LYS A 6 -16.68 -45.55 -65.45
CA LYS A 6 -15.73 -44.53 -65.00
C LYS A 6 -15.24 -43.74 -66.21
N LEU A 7 -14.93 -42.46 -66.03
CA LEU A 7 -13.83 -41.73 -66.68
C LEU A 7 -13.50 -40.54 -65.74
N LEU A 8 -12.48 -40.53 -64.87
CA LEU A 8 -11.02 -40.48 -65.07
C LEU A 8 -10.55 -39.33 -65.97
N LEU A 9 -10.10 -38.22 -65.35
CA LEU A 9 -8.72 -37.74 -65.53
C LEU A 9 -8.32 -36.86 -64.31
N THR A 10 -7.47 -37.30 -63.36
CA THR A 10 -5.97 -37.25 -63.35
C THR A 10 -5.49 -35.80 -63.19
N CYS A 11 -4.59 -35.35 -62.29
CA CYS A 11 -3.57 -35.90 -61.40
C CYS A 11 -3.16 -34.72 -60.45
N SER A 12 -2.55 -34.84 -59.27
CA SER A 12 -1.32 -35.57 -58.96
C SER A 12 -1.16 -35.78 -57.45
N VAL A 13 -0.63 -36.95 -57.14
CA VAL A 13 -0.21 -37.52 -55.86
C VAL A 13 1.27 -37.17 -55.59
N ALA A 14 1.65 -37.02 -54.31
CA ALA A 14 2.85 -37.59 -53.65
C ALA A 14 3.09 -36.87 -52.31
N GLY A 15 3.39 -37.50 -51.16
CA GLY A 15 3.65 -38.88 -50.73
C GLY A 15 4.01 -38.82 -49.22
N LEU A 16 3.53 -39.75 -48.38
CA LEU A 16 4.31 -40.88 -47.77
C LEU A 16 5.34 -40.40 -46.72
N LEU A 17 5.43 -40.84 -45.45
CA LEU A 17 5.19 -42.11 -44.74
C LEU A 17 5.30 -41.86 -43.21
N LEU A 18 4.67 -42.69 -42.37
CA LEU A 18 5.36 -43.59 -41.43
C LEU A 18 4.37 -44.34 -40.52
N ALA A 19 4.64 -45.63 -40.35
CA ALA A 19 3.87 -46.62 -39.61
C ALA A 19 4.39 -46.80 -38.18
N GLY A 20 3.56 -47.35 -37.29
CA GLY A 20 4.04 -48.03 -36.07
C GLY A 20 3.01 -48.15 -34.96
N CYS A 21 2.31 -49.29 -34.88
CA CYS A 21 1.64 -49.74 -33.66
C CYS A 21 2.64 -50.47 -32.73
N GLY A 22 2.52 -50.25 -31.42
CA GLY A 22 3.21 -51.02 -30.38
C GLY A 22 2.58 -50.75 -29.00
N ASP A 23 1.85 -51.73 -28.49
CA ASP A 23 1.12 -51.73 -27.22
C ASP A 23 2.03 -51.70 -25.97
N SER A 24 1.59 -51.01 -24.91
CA SER A 24 1.50 -51.49 -23.51
C SER A 24 1.80 -50.43 -22.44
N LYS A 25 1.00 -50.50 -21.36
CA LYS A 25 0.96 -49.68 -20.13
C LYS A 25 0.14 -48.38 -20.20
N LYS A 26 -1.19 -48.56 -20.19
CA LYS A 26 -2.11 -47.61 -19.54
C LYS A 26 -1.81 -47.58 -18.04
N SER A 27 -1.09 -46.55 -17.58
CA SER A 27 -1.23 -46.06 -16.21
C SER A 27 -2.43 -45.12 -16.16
N ASN A 28 -3.23 -45.28 -15.11
CA ASN A 28 -4.32 -44.38 -14.74
C ASN A 28 -3.85 -42.92 -14.75
N LYS A 29 -4.29 -42.13 -15.73
CA LYS A 29 -4.40 -40.67 -15.58
C LYS A 29 -5.80 -40.37 -15.04
N GLY A 30 -5.90 -40.29 -13.72
CA GLY A 30 -7.05 -39.67 -13.05
C GLY A 30 -6.99 -38.15 -13.21
N ALA A 31 -8.18 -37.54 -13.33
CA ALA A 31 -8.47 -36.11 -13.42
C ALA A 31 -7.77 -35.32 -14.55
N LEU A 32 -8.56 -34.65 -15.38
CA LEU A 32 -8.08 -33.63 -16.33
C LEU A 32 -7.21 -32.63 -15.55
N SER A 33 -5.90 -32.60 -15.81
CA SER A 33 -5.03 -31.54 -15.32
C SER A 33 -5.46 -30.25 -16.01
N THR A 34 -6.20 -29.39 -15.30
CA THR A 34 -6.47 -28.04 -15.78
C THR A 34 -5.14 -27.33 -15.98
N ASN A 35 -4.92 -26.77 -17.17
CA ASN A 35 -3.65 -26.09 -17.43
C ASN A 35 -3.61 -24.74 -16.67
N ALA A 36 -2.41 -24.19 -16.46
CA ALA A 36 -2.24 -22.93 -15.73
C ALA A 36 -3.12 -21.78 -16.27
N ALA A 37 -3.28 -21.67 -17.59
CA ALA A 37 -4.10 -20.63 -18.22
C ALA A 37 -5.58 -20.75 -17.86
N GLU A 38 -6.13 -21.96 -17.75
CA GLU A 38 -7.51 -22.18 -17.31
C GLU A 38 -7.73 -21.76 -15.84
N LYS A 39 -6.70 -21.87 -14.99
CA LYS A 39 -6.79 -21.51 -13.56
C LYS A 39 -6.82 -20.00 -13.30
N VAL A 40 -6.31 -19.21 -14.25
CA VAL A 40 -6.18 -17.74 -14.14
C VAL A 40 -7.11 -17.01 -15.09
N TYR A 41 -7.79 -17.74 -15.98
CA TYR A 41 -8.76 -17.18 -16.90
C TYR A 41 -10.03 -16.75 -16.15
N VAL A 42 -10.34 -15.47 -16.25
CA VAL A 42 -11.60 -14.88 -15.78
C VAL A 42 -12.30 -14.30 -17.00
N ALA A 43 -13.47 -14.84 -17.36
CA ALA A 43 -14.16 -14.47 -18.59
C ALA A 43 -14.69 -13.02 -18.56
N PRO A 44 -14.94 -12.38 -19.72
CA PRO A 44 -15.65 -11.11 -19.76
C PRO A 44 -17.00 -11.19 -19.05
N GLY A 45 -17.25 -10.28 -18.10
CA GLY A 45 -18.44 -10.27 -17.25
C GLY A 45 -18.34 -11.10 -15.98
N GLU A 46 -17.25 -11.85 -15.79
CA GLU A 46 -16.92 -12.54 -14.54
C GLU A 46 -15.92 -11.73 -13.70
N TYR A 47 -15.90 -11.98 -12.40
CA TYR A 47 -15.08 -11.26 -11.44
C TYR A 47 -13.95 -12.11 -10.88
N ASP A 48 -12.82 -11.46 -10.60
CA ASP A 48 -11.76 -12.04 -9.80
C ASP A 48 -12.25 -12.38 -8.38
N GLU A 49 -11.61 -13.36 -7.76
CA GLU A 49 -12.00 -13.85 -6.43
C GLU A 49 -11.45 -12.97 -5.31
N TYR A 50 -10.34 -12.26 -5.55
CA TYR A 50 -9.69 -11.40 -4.56
C TYR A 50 -9.34 -10.04 -5.15
N TYR A 51 -9.41 -9.01 -4.29
CA TYR A 51 -8.65 -7.78 -4.47
C TYR A 51 -7.26 -7.97 -3.86
N GLY A 52 -6.22 -7.73 -4.66
CA GLY A 52 -4.84 -7.64 -4.21
C GLY A 52 -4.37 -6.19 -4.20
N PHE A 53 -3.94 -5.70 -3.05
CA PHE A 53 -3.44 -4.36 -2.82
C PHE A 53 -1.91 -4.40 -2.73
N PHE A 54 -1.24 -3.87 -3.73
CA PHE A 54 0.21 -3.88 -3.86
C PHE A 54 0.74 -2.49 -3.60
N SER A 55 1.77 -2.39 -2.75
CA SER A 55 2.52 -1.14 -2.60
C SER A 55 2.97 -0.65 -3.98
N GLY A 56 2.96 0.67 -4.19
CA GLY A 56 3.48 1.27 -5.41
C GLY A 56 4.97 1.60 -5.30
N GLY A 57 5.66 1.14 -4.24
CA GLY A 57 7.05 1.48 -3.91
C GLY A 57 7.34 2.95 -4.13
N PHE A 58 8.37 3.23 -4.93
CA PHE A 58 8.83 4.58 -5.23
C PHE A 58 7.85 5.45 -6.05
N SER A 59 6.70 4.94 -6.48
CA SER A 59 5.62 5.79 -6.99
C SER A 59 4.86 6.50 -5.87
N GLY A 60 4.87 5.98 -4.64
CA GLY A 60 4.13 6.51 -3.50
C GLY A 60 2.62 6.29 -3.57
N GLN A 61 2.15 5.36 -4.40
CA GLN A 61 0.73 5.06 -4.63
C GLN A 61 0.40 3.65 -4.14
N LEU A 62 -0.88 3.27 -4.21
CA LEU A 62 -1.31 1.89 -3.96
C LEU A 62 -2.00 1.33 -5.21
N SER A 63 -1.56 0.16 -5.68
CA SER A 63 -2.15 -0.48 -6.87
C SER A 63 -3.08 -1.63 -6.49
N VAL A 64 -4.20 -1.75 -7.20
CA VAL A 64 -5.24 -2.75 -6.97
C VAL A 64 -5.27 -3.72 -8.15
N TYR A 65 -4.97 -4.99 -7.90
CA TYR A 65 -5.01 -6.07 -8.87
C TYR A 65 -6.13 -7.05 -8.56
N GLY A 66 -6.72 -7.66 -9.59
CA GLY A 66 -7.59 -8.83 -9.46
C GLY A 66 -6.79 -10.12 -9.43
N LEU A 67 -7.11 -11.03 -8.50
CA LEU A 67 -6.56 -12.40 -8.49
C LEU A 67 -7.70 -13.43 -8.69
N PRO A 68 -7.52 -14.44 -9.57
CA PRO A 68 -6.23 -14.90 -10.12
C PRO A 68 -5.80 -14.29 -11.46
N SER A 69 -6.54 -13.34 -12.05
CA SER A 69 -6.25 -12.86 -13.42
C SER A 69 -4.99 -12.00 -13.56
N GLY A 70 -4.50 -11.40 -12.48
CA GLY A 70 -3.37 -10.47 -12.48
C GLY A 70 -3.65 -9.14 -13.20
N ARG A 71 -4.93 -8.79 -13.40
CA ARG A 71 -5.33 -7.53 -14.06
C ARG A 71 -5.23 -6.36 -13.09
N LEU A 72 -4.61 -5.26 -13.52
CA LEU A 72 -4.61 -4.00 -12.79
C LEU A 72 -6.00 -3.34 -12.93
N PHE A 73 -6.66 -3.07 -11.80
CA PHE A 73 -7.96 -2.40 -11.75
C PHE A 73 -7.85 -0.90 -11.50
N LYS A 74 -6.97 -0.48 -10.59
CA LYS A 74 -6.86 0.92 -10.16
C LYS A 74 -5.48 1.20 -9.57
N VAL A 75 -4.99 2.42 -9.74
CA VAL A 75 -3.93 3.00 -8.91
C VAL A 75 -4.54 4.12 -8.08
N ILE A 76 -4.48 3.97 -6.76
CA ILE A 76 -5.02 4.90 -5.77
C ILE A 76 -3.92 5.89 -5.39
N PRO A 77 -4.15 7.21 -5.56
CA PRO A 77 -3.21 8.22 -5.11
C PRO A 77 -3.15 8.29 -3.59
N VAL A 78 -1.94 8.29 -3.04
CA VAL A 78 -1.67 8.32 -1.60
C VAL A 78 -0.72 9.46 -1.26
N PHE A 79 0.59 9.26 -1.47
CA PHE A 79 1.63 10.20 -1.04
C PHE A 79 2.25 11.03 -2.17
N SER A 80 1.91 10.70 -3.41
CA SER A 80 2.40 11.37 -4.59
C SER A 80 1.28 12.07 -5.33
N GLN A 81 1.64 13.15 -6.02
CA GLN A 81 0.76 13.81 -6.98
C GLN A 81 0.35 12.84 -8.10
N ASP A 82 -0.94 12.82 -8.45
CA ASP A 82 -1.47 12.06 -9.59
C ASP A 82 -2.14 13.03 -10.57
N PRO A 83 -1.50 13.33 -11.71
CA PRO A 83 -2.07 14.25 -12.68
C PRO A 83 -3.35 13.73 -13.34
N GLU A 84 -3.54 12.40 -13.45
CA GLU A 84 -4.74 11.80 -14.06
C GLU A 84 -6.00 12.14 -13.26
N LYS A 85 -5.88 12.20 -11.92
CA LYS A 85 -7.01 12.41 -11.00
C LYS A 85 -6.96 13.78 -10.31
N ALA A 86 -6.08 14.67 -10.77
CA ALA A 86 -5.77 15.95 -10.12
C ALA A 86 -5.36 15.87 -8.64
N TYR A 87 -4.99 14.70 -8.13
CA TYR A 87 -4.68 14.52 -6.71
C TYR A 87 -3.37 15.24 -6.37
N GLY A 88 -3.42 16.11 -5.37
CA GLY A 88 -2.34 17.03 -5.02
C GLY A 88 -2.20 18.24 -5.94
N TYR A 89 -3.09 18.41 -6.92
CA TYR A 89 -3.16 19.58 -7.80
C TYR A 89 -4.45 20.39 -7.59
N SER A 90 -5.58 19.73 -7.34
CA SER A 90 -6.83 20.40 -6.96
C SER A 90 -6.72 21.03 -5.58
N GLU A 91 -7.46 22.12 -5.35
CA GLU A 91 -7.46 22.80 -4.04
C GLU A 91 -7.96 21.85 -2.94
N GLU A 92 -8.86 20.95 -3.29
CA GLU A 92 -9.47 19.95 -2.43
C GLU A 92 -8.47 18.90 -1.95
N THR A 93 -7.42 18.58 -2.72
CA THR A 93 -6.50 17.47 -2.41
C THR A 93 -5.10 17.93 -2.03
N LYS A 94 -4.69 19.16 -2.36
CA LYS A 94 -3.40 19.75 -1.92
C LYS A 94 -3.10 19.55 -0.43
N PRO A 95 -4.06 19.74 0.51
CA PRO A 95 -3.79 19.54 1.93
C PRO A 95 -3.35 18.11 2.30
N MET A 96 -3.72 17.09 1.52
CA MET A 96 -3.31 15.70 1.78
C MET A 96 -1.79 15.50 1.75
N LEU A 97 -1.07 16.35 0.99
CA LEU A 97 0.38 16.24 0.80
C LEU A 97 1.17 17.26 1.65
N MET A 98 0.50 17.94 2.58
CA MET A 98 1.16 18.82 3.54
C MET A 98 1.81 18.02 4.66
N THR A 99 3.00 18.46 5.07
CA THR A 99 3.80 17.86 6.14
C THR A 99 4.40 18.95 7.02
N SER A 100 5.06 18.59 8.11
CA SER A 100 5.85 19.51 8.92
C SER A 100 7.01 20.17 8.15
N HIS A 101 7.39 19.58 7.02
CA HIS A 101 8.41 20.06 6.08
C HIS A 101 7.83 20.87 4.90
N GLY A 102 6.52 21.14 4.88
CA GLY A 102 5.82 21.80 3.78
C GLY A 102 5.10 20.83 2.85
N PHE A 103 4.79 21.28 1.64
CA PHE A 103 4.15 20.46 0.61
C PHE A 103 5.17 19.48 0.00
N ILE A 104 4.95 18.18 0.18
CA ILE A 104 5.80 17.12 -0.37
C ILE A 104 4.97 16.24 -1.30
N PRO A 105 5.11 16.40 -2.63
CA PRO A 105 4.28 15.72 -3.63
C PRO A 105 4.74 14.30 -3.98
N TRP A 106 5.44 13.63 -3.06
CA TRP A 106 6.03 12.31 -3.29
C TRP A 106 6.36 11.58 -1.98
N ASP A 107 6.29 10.25 -2.02
CA ASP A 107 6.93 9.36 -1.04
C ASP A 107 7.15 7.97 -1.63
N ASP A 108 7.77 7.09 -0.86
CA ASP A 108 7.99 5.68 -1.14
C ASP A 108 7.07 4.82 -0.27
N SER A 109 6.04 4.24 -0.90
CA SER A 109 5.00 3.46 -0.25
C SER A 109 5.42 2.01 -0.04
N HIS A 110 5.36 1.47 1.19
CA HIS A 110 6.01 0.17 1.49
C HIS A 110 5.06 -0.99 1.81
N HIS A 111 4.39 -0.98 2.97
CA HIS A 111 3.62 -2.13 3.45
C HIS A 111 2.14 -1.81 3.62
N PRO A 112 1.29 -2.21 2.65
CA PRO A 112 -0.14 -2.16 2.82
C PRO A 112 -0.63 -3.25 3.79
N ASP A 113 -1.57 -2.91 4.67
CA ASP A 113 -2.22 -3.86 5.57
C ASP A 113 -3.70 -3.53 5.79
N ILE A 114 -4.53 -4.56 5.92
CA ILE A 114 -6.00 -4.45 5.88
C ILE A 114 -6.56 -4.45 7.29
N SER A 115 -7.57 -3.63 7.54
CA SER A 115 -8.30 -3.62 8.80
C SER A 115 -8.86 -5.00 9.17
N GLN A 116 -8.81 -5.32 10.46
CA GLN A 116 -9.19 -6.59 11.04
C GLN A 116 -10.20 -6.44 12.17
N THR A 117 -11.06 -7.44 12.30
CA THR A 117 -11.95 -7.65 13.45
C THR A 117 -11.77 -9.08 13.93
N LYS A 118 -11.35 -9.27 15.19
CA LYS A 118 -11.08 -10.59 15.79
C LYS A 118 -10.10 -11.44 14.97
N GLY A 119 -9.07 -10.78 14.42
CA GLY A 119 -8.03 -11.41 13.63
C GLY A 119 -8.46 -11.84 12.24
N GLU A 120 -9.62 -11.38 11.76
CA GLU A 120 -10.03 -11.57 10.37
C GLU A 120 -10.03 -10.24 9.63
N VAL A 121 -9.45 -10.22 8.43
CA VAL A 121 -9.55 -9.07 7.52
C VAL A 121 -11.03 -8.76 7.21
N ASP A 122 -11.45 -7.52 7.39
CA ASP A 122 -12.85 -7.10 7.27
C ASP A 122 -13.11 -6.11 6.12
N GLY A 123 -12.05 -5.54 5.56
CA GLY A 123 -12.11 -4.68 4.38
C GLY A 123 -12.81 -3.35 4.62
N ARG A 124 -12.78 -2.82 5.84
CA ARG A 124 -13.19 -1.41 6.11
C ARG A 124 -12.17 -0.45 5.50
N TRP A 125 -10.90 -0.68 5.80
CA TRP A 125 -9.79 0.19 5.41
C TRP A 125 -8.58 -0.60 4.98
N ILE A 126 -7.70 0.07 4.23
CA ILE A 126 -6.32 -0.35 4.07
C ILE A 126 -5.41 0.77 4.55
N PHE A 127 -4.37 0.40 5.29
CA PHE A 127 -3.34 1.30 5.77
C PHE A 127 -2.07 1.08 4.97
N ILE A 128 -1.34 2.15 4.68
CA ILE A 128 -0.04 2.06 4.01
C ILE A 128 0.88 3.16 4.54
N ASN A 129 2.17 2.89 4.62
CA ASN A 129 3.20 3.83 5.06
C ASN A 129 3.97 4.46 3.91
N GLY A 130 4.36 5.72 4.09
CA GLY A 130 5.40 6.41 3.31
C GLY A 130 6.72 6.43 4.07
N ASN A 131 7.79 5.98 3.44
CA ASN A 131 9.09 5.72 4.04
C ASN A 131 9.97 6.99 4.18
N ASN A 132 10.03 7.84 3.15
CA ASN A 132 10.91 9.02 3.07
C ASN A 132 10.50 10.13 4.04
N THR A 133 9.25 10.57 4.00
CA THR A 133 8.68 11.45 5.03
C THR A 133 7.71 10.61 5.84
N PRO A 134 8.15 10.03 6.98
CA PRO A 134 7.39 9.06 7.75
C PRO A 134 5.93 9.46 7.94
N ARG A 135 5.05 8.76 7.23
CA ARG A 135 3.60 8.99 7.25
C ARG A 135 2.88 7.64 7.16
N ILE A 136 1.65 7.59 7.66
CA ILE A 136 0.69 6.50 7.39
C ILE A 136 -0.55 7.11 6.77
N ALA A 137 -1.04 6.48 5.70
CA ALA A 137 -2.31 6.78 5.10
C ALA A 137 -3.34 5.70 5.47
N ARG A 138 -4.60 6.13 5.63
CA ARG A 138 -5.78 5.28 5.62
C ARG A 138 -6.54 5.51 4.32
N ILE A 139 -6.88 4.42 3.66
CA ILE A 139 -7.66 4.40 2.42
C ILE A 139 -8.98 3.69 2.72
N ASP A 140 -10.08 4.34 2.36
CA ASP A 140 -11.42 3.79 2.52
C ASP A 140 -11.71 2.83 1.36
N LEU A 141 -12.06 1.58 1.67
CA LEU A 141 -12.34 0.56 0.66
C LEU A 141 -13.79 0.61 0.13
N GLU A 142 -14.60 1.53 0.67
CA GLU A 142 -15.92 1.87 0.10
C GLU A 142 -15.76 2.57 -1.25
N ASP A 143 -14.87 3.55 -1.38
CA ASP A 143 -14.67 4.32 -2.62
C ASP A 143 -13.25 4.24 -3.20
N PHE A 144 -12.37 3.44 -2.57
CA PHE A 144 -10.98 3.23 -2.97
C PHE A 144 -10.21 4.56 -3.06
N SER A 145 -10.37 5.41 -2.04
CA SER A 145 -9.75 6.74 -1.96
C SER A 145 -9.00 6.95 -0.64
N THR A 146 -7.94 7.75 -0.68
CA THR A 146 -7.17 8.11 0.51
C THR A 146 -7.96 9.11 1.35
N ALA A 147 -8.37 8.67 2.54
CA ALA A 147 -9.23 9.46 3.42
C ALA A 147 -8.44 10.24 4.48
N GLU A 148 -7.26 9.77 4.85
CA GLU A 148 -6.49 10.35 5.96
C GLU A 148 -5.00 10.06 5.82
N ILE A 149 -4.15 11.03 6.14
CA ILE A 149 -2.68 10.88 6.19
C ILE A 149 -2.16 11.50 7.49
N LEU A 150 -1.44 10.72 8.29
CA LEU A 150 -0.85 11.13 9.55
C LEU A 150 0.68 11.04 9.45
N GLU A 151 1.37 12.16 9.67
CA GLU A 151 2.83 12.20 9.78
C GLU A 151 3.30 11.64 11.12
N ILE A 152 4.39 10.88 11.09
CA ILE A 152 4.97 10.18 12.22
C ILE A 152 6.24 10.92 12.65
N PRO A 153 6.17 11.79 13.68
CA PRO A 153 7.34 12.53 14.16
C PRO A 153 8.36 11.59 14.80
N ASN A 154 9.56 12.09 15.06
CA ASN A 154 10.65 11.33 15.72
C ASN A 154 11.04 10.02 14.98
N SER A 155 10.62 9.87 13.72
CA SER A 155 10.88 8.71 12.88
C SER A 155 11.69 9.14 11.65
N ALA A 156 12.45 8.20 11.09
CA ALA A 156 13.17 8.35 9.83
C ALA A 156 13.25 6.99 9.12
N GLY A 157 12.82 6.94 7.85
CA GLY A 157 12.67 5.68 7.14
C GLY A 157 11.56 4.83 7.77
N ASN A 158 10.30 5.21 7.61
CA ASN A 158 9.18 4.46 8.17
C ASN A 158 9.06 3.09 7.46
N HIS A 159 9.64 2.03 8.01
CA HIS A 159 9.76 0.73 7.33
C HIS A 159 9.05 -0.40 8.05
N SER A 160 9.19 -0.52 9.37
CA SER A 160 8.48 -1.53 10.19
C SER A 160 7.03 -1.10 10.44
N SER A 161 6.32 -0.88 9.33
CA SER A 161 5.10 -0.09 9.18
C SER A 161 4.50 -0.35 7.81
N SER A 162 3.20 -0.25 7.58
CA SER A 162 2.12 -0.19 8.59
C SER A 162 1.63 -1.60 8.89
N TYR A 163 1.50 -1.94 10.16
CA TYR A 163 0.99 -3.25 10.59
C TYR A 163 -0.13 -3.08 11.62
N VAL A 164 -1.24 -3.79 11.39
CA VAL A 164 -2.51 -3.59 12.10
C VAL A 164 -2.70 -4.66 13.17
N THR A 165 -3.07 -4.28 14.39
CA THR A 165 -3.36 -5.25 15.45
C THR A 165 -4.65 -6.04 15.18
N GLU A 166 -4.86 -7.12 15.94
CA GLU A 166 -5.92 -8.12 15.69
C GLU A 166 -7.35 -7.56 15.57
N ASN A 167 -7.66 -6.43 16.22
CA ASN A 167 -8.94 -5.74 16.08
C ASN A 167 -8.80 -4.32 15.53
N THR A 168 -7.69 -4.01 14.85
CA THR A 168 -7.39 -2.65 14.39
C THR A 168 -7.37 -1.65 15.56
N GLU A 169 -6.96 -2.07 16.77
CA GLU A 169 -6.79 -1.15 17.89
C GLU A 169 -5.70 -0.13 17.58
N TYR A 170 -4.61 -0.61 16.98
CA TYR A 170 -3.48 0.18 16.55
C TYR A 170 -3.06 -0.16 15.13
N VAL A 171 -2.64 0.88 14.40
CA VAL A 171 -1.70 0.77 13.29
C VAL A 171 -0.33 1.15 13.82
N VAL A 172 0.66 0.31 13.59
CA VAL A 172 1.99 0.46 14.18
C VAL A 172 3.01 0.84 13.12
N ALA A 173 3.86 1.80 13.47
CA ALA A 173 4.95 2.29 12.64
C ALA A 173 6.27 2.32 13.40
N GLY A 174 7.35 1.81 12.80
CA GLY A 174 8.69 1.89 13.38
C GLY A 174 9.69 2.60 12.48
N THR A 175 10.68 3.23 13.12
CA THR A 175 11.79 3.89 12.43
C THR A 175 12.82 2.87 11.95
N ARG A 176 13.25 3.00 10.70
CA ARG A 176 14.35 2.22 10.15
C ARG A 176 15.68 2.87 10.46
N PHE A 177 15.79 4.17 10.25
CA PHE A 177 17.01 4.90 10.50
C PHE A 177 16.90 5.52 11.88
N SER A 178 17.82 5.19 12.78
CA SER A 178 17.85 5.90 14.05
C SER A 178 18.27 7.35 13.82
N VAL A 179 17.78 8.23 14.68
CA VAL A 179 18.10 9.67 14.66
C VAL A 179 18.24 10.20 16.08
N PRO A 180 18.86 11.36 16.31
CA PRO A 180 18.80 12.01 17.62
C PRO A 180 17.34 12.36 17.94
N ILE A 181 16.87 11.98 19.13
CA ILE A 181 15.53 12.31 19.64
C ILE A 181 15.69 12.95 21.03
N PRO A 182 15.37 14.25 21.19
CA PRO A 182 14.96 15.21 20.15
C PRO A 182 16.09 15.49 19.14
N GLN A 183 15.70 15.94 17.95
CA GLN A 183 16.64 16.35 16.91
C GLN A 183 17.54 17.50 17.39
N ARG A 184 18.85 17.36 17.16
CA ARG A 184 19.87 18.31 17.63
C ARG A 184 21.15 18.19 16.81
N ASP A 185 21.94 19.26 16.80
CA ASP A 185 23.27 19.25 16.22
C ASP A 185 24.20 18.32 17.02
N MET A 186 24.80 17.35 16.32
CA MET A 186 25.84 16.48 16.85
C MET A 186 26.67 15.81 15.74
N PRO A 187 27.94 15.45 16.01
CA PRO A 187 28.74 14.68 15.08
C PRO A 187 28.20 13.25 14.86
N ILE A 188 28.15 12.80 13.61
CA ILE A 188 27.69 11.42 13.25
C ILE A 188 28.58 10.34 13.91
N LYS A 189 29.87 10.62 14.10
CA LYS A 189 30.79 9.70 14.79
C LYS A 189 30.35 9.35 16.22
N ASP A 190 29.52 10.19 16.84
CA ASP A 190 28.98 10.00 18.18
C ASP A 190 27.62 9.28 18.15
N TYR A 191 27.29 8.57 17.06
CA TYR A 191 26.02 7.87 16.84
C TYR A 191 25.63 6.97 18.02
N LYS A 192 26.56 6.09 18.43
CA LYS A 192 26.31 5.03 19.40
C LYS A 192 25.82 5.57 20.74
N GLY A 193 24.68 5.08 21.20
CA GLY A 193 24.00 5.47 22.44
C GLY A 193 23.26 6.80 22.40
N ASN A 194 23.56 7.68 21.43
CA ASN A 194 22.93 9.00 21.29
C ASN A 194 21.74 8.98 20.32
N PHE A 195 21.82 8.19 19.26
CA PHE A 195 20.72 8.00 18.32
C PHE A 195 19.70 7.04 18.92
N LYS A 196 18.43 7.20 18.54
CA LYS A 196 17.29 6.48 19.11
C LYS A 196 16.36 5.98 18.01
N GLY A 197 15.63 4.91 18.35
CA GLY A 197 14.53 4.40 17.57
C GLY A 197 13.19 4.85 18.15
N ALA A 198 12.19 5.15 17.32
CA ALA A 198 10.81 5.38 17.75
C ALA A 198 9.89 4.29 17.16
N LEU A 199 9.10 3.65 18.04
CA LEU A 199 8.01 2.74 17.67
C LEU A 199 6.69 3.42 18.02
N SER A 200 5.91 3.77 17.02
CA SER A 200 4.70 4.59 17.10
C SER A 200 3.46 3.71 17.05
N PHE A 201 2.55 3.94 18.00
CA PHE A 201 1.26 3.26 18.09
C PHE A 201 0.16 4.28 17.78
N ILE A 202 -0.51 4.09 16.66
CA ILE A 202 -1.56 4.99 16.15
C ILE A 202 -2.89 4.32 16.40
N SER A 203 -3.68 4.86 17.33
CA SER A 203 -5.01 4.32 17.61
C SER A 203 -5.94 4.58 16.44
N VAL A 204 -6.85 3.64 16.20
CA VAL A 204 -7.90 3.77 15.19
C VAL A 204 -9.26 3.74 15.86
N ASP A 205 -10.06 4.78 15.64
CA ASP A 205 -11.46 4.77 16.04
C ASP A 205 -12.23 3.70 15.25
N GLN A 206 -12.97 2.84 15.95
CA GLN A 206 -13.53 1.63 15.32
C GLN A 206 -14.73 1.90 14.42
N GLU A 207 -15.40 3.05 14.58
CA GLU A 207 -16.56 3.44 13.79
C GLU A 207 -16.14 4.28 12.58
N SER A 208 -15.38 5.34 12.82
CA SER A 208 -14.97 6.30 11.78
C SER A 208 -13.69 5.90 11.05
N GLY A 209 -12.81 5.13 11.69
CA GLY A 209 -11.46 4.83 11.22
C GLY A 209 -10.44 5.94 11.47
N GLU A 210 -10.82 7.02 12.17
CA GLU A 210 -9.93 8.15 12.43
C GLU A 210 -8.66 7.71 13.17
N MET A 211 -7.51 8.17 12.68
CA MET A 211 -6.19 7.87 13.23
C MET A 211 -5.74 8.93 14.25
N ASP A 212 -5.17 8.49 15.38
CA ASP A 212 -4.49 9.37 16.32
C ASP A 212 -3.19 8.76 16.85
N LEU A 213 -2.11 9.56 16.89
CA LEU A 213 -0.81 9.12 17.40
C LEU A 213 -0.87 9.05 18.94
N SER A 214 -1.32 7.90 19.45
CA SER A 214 -1.55 7.69 20.89
C SER A 214 -0.27 7.80 21.71
N PHE A 215 0.79 7.09 21.31
CA PHE A 215 2.09 7.15 21.97
C PHE A 215 3.22 6.63 21.08
N GLN A 216 4.45 6.96 21.46
CA GLN A 216 5.66 6.35 20.93
C GLN A 216 6.43 5.65 22.04
N ILE A 217 7.12 4.57 21.71
CA ILE A 217 8.11 3.93 22.56
C ILE A 217 9.50 4.33 22.03
N LEU A 218 10.26 5.01 22.87
CA LEU A 218 11.64 5.37 22.60
C LEU A 218 12.52 4.16 22.91
N MET A 219 13.29 3.77 21.90
CA MET A 219 14.12 2.58 21.89
C MET A 219 15.59 2.95 21.68
N PRO A 220 16.54 2.04 21.99
CA PRO A 220 17.92 2.17 21.53
C PRO A 220 18.01 2.40 20.02
N GLY A 221 19.09 3.05 19.59
CA GLY A 221 19.36 3.44 18.19
C GLY A 221 19.72 2.28 17.25
N PHE A 222 19.00 1.18 17.37
CA PHE A 222 19.01 0.08 16.43
C PHE A 222 18.20 0.45 15.18
N ASN A 223 18.51 -0.13 14.02
CA ASN A 223 17.63 0.04 12.86
C ASN A 223 16.55 -1.04 12.88
N TYR A 224 15.27 -0.65 12.94
CA TYR A 224 14.13 -1.56 12.99
C TYR A 224 13.61 -1.81 11.57
N ASP A 225 13.63 -3.07 11.12
CA ASP A 225 13.38 -3.42 9.71
C ASP A 225 11.89 -3.63 9.45
N LEU A 226 11.36 -4.75 9.94
CA LEU A 226 10.01 -5.26 9.75
C LEU A 226 9.38 -5.50 11.11
N SER A 227 8.06 -5.65 11.12
CA SER A 227 7.33 -5.88 12.35
C SER A 227 6.04 -6.66 12.12
N HIS A 228 5.49 -7.22 13.19
CA HIS A 228 4.23 -7.92 13.14
C HIS A 228 3.49 -7.83 14.47
N PRO A 229 2.15 -7.72 14.44
CA PRO A 229 1.33 -7.86 15.62
C PRO A 229 1.37 -9.31 16.12
N GLY A 230 1.37 -9.48 17.44
CA GLY A 230 0.95 -10.73 18.03
C GLY A 230 -0.53 -11.02 17.76
N ARG A 231 -0.89 -12.29 17.71
CA ARG A 231 -2.26 -12.77 17.46
C ARG A 231 -2.62 -13.87 18.44
N GLY A 232 -3.90 -14.11 18.69
CA GLY A 232 -4.31 -15.28 19.48
C GLY A 232 -3.55 -15.38 20.80
N LYS A 233 -2.63 -16.35 20.93
CA LYS A 233 -1.78 -16.50 22.12
C LYS A 233 -0.92 -15.28 22.43
N SER A 234 -0.35 -14.63 21.41
CA SER A 234 0.52 -13.47 21.54
C SER A 234 -0.21 -12.13 21.40
N HIS A 235 -1.54 -12.13 21.36
CA HIS A 235 -2.32 -10.89 21.40
C HIS A 235 -1.88 -10.03 22.60
N GLY A 236 -1.73 -8.72 22.39
CA GLY A 236 -1.15 -7.81 23.39
C GLY A 236 0.36 -7.56 23.23
N TRP A 237 1.00 -8.25 22.29
CA TRP A 237 2.40 -8.06 21.94
C TRP A 237 2.59 -7.60 20.49
N PHE A 238 3.75 -7.04 20.22
CA PHE A 238 4.22 -6.63 18.89
C PHE A 238 5.69 -6.99 18.75
N PHE A 239 6.13 -7.40 17.58
CA PHE A 239 7.49 -7.89 17.36
C PHE A 239 8.16 -7.10 16.26
N PHE A 240 9.40 -6.67 16.46
CA PHE A 240 10.16 -5.87 15.50
C PHE A 240 11.55 -6.46 15.30
N THR A 241 11.94 -6.77 14.08
CA THR A 241 13.33 -7.15 13.77
C THR A 241 14.25 -5.94 13.80
N THR A 242 15.50 -6.19 14.16
CA THR A 242 16.57 -5.21 14.06
C THR A 242 17.73 -5.72 13.20
N TYR A 243 18.35 -4.83 12.45
CA TYR A 243 19.64 -5.04 11.79
C TYR A 243 20.50 -3.82 12.12
N ASN A 244 21.78 -3.92 12.49
CA ASN A 244 22.56 -2.81 13.08
C ASN A 244 22.37 -2.59 14.60
N THR A 245 22.34 -3.66 15.39
CA THR A 245 22.43 -3.53 16.86
C THR A 245 23.80 -3.05 17.34
N GLU A 246 24.80 -3.08 16.46
CA GLU A 246 26.15 -2.56 16.65
C GLU A 246 26.20 -1.03 16.72
N GLU A 247 25.17 -0.36 16.19
CA GLU A 247 25.06 1.09 16.09
C GLU A 247 26.15 1.70 15.19
N ALA A 248 26.43 1.02 14.07
CA ALA A 248 27.32 1.50 13.03
C ALA A 248 26.67 2.62 12.21
N HIS A 249 27.49 3.52 11.69
CA HIS A 249 27.06 4.70 10.91
C HIS A 249 27.75 4.82 9.54
N SER A 250 28.59 3.85 9.16
CA SER A 250 29.33 3.83 7.90
C SER A 250 29.69 2.40 7.52
N LEU A 251 29.78 2.12 6.21
CA LEU A 251 30.04 0.79 5.64
C LEU A 251 29.16 -0.28 6.32
N LEU A 252 27.85 -0.05 6.32
CA LEU A 252 26.90 -0.84 7.11
C LEU A 252 26.88 -2.30 6.67
N GLU A 253 27.11 -2.57 5.39
CA GLU A 253 27.27 -3.93 4.85
C GLU A 253 28.40 -4.73 5.50
N VAL A 254 29.36 -4.03 6.13
CA VAL A 254 30.44 -4.62 6.93
C VAL A 254 30.13 -4.48 8.42
N ASN A 255 29.81 -3.26 8.88
CA ASN A 255 29.86 -2.93 10.31
C ASN A 255 28.56 -3.18 11.09
N ALA A 256 27.41 -3.27 10.43
CA ALA A 256 26.09 -3.49 11.04
C ALA A 256 25.69 -4.98 11.16
N SER A 257 26.65 -5.87 10.85
CA SER A 257 26.48 -7.31 10.83
C SER A 257 27.74 -7.98 11.38
N GLN A 258 28.29 -7.45 12.46
CA GLN A 258 29.42 -8.03 13.19
C GLN A 258 28.95 -9.00 14.26
N ASN A 259 27.84 -8.71 14.92
CA ASN A 259 27.22 -9.59 15.90
C ASN A 259 26.72 -10.88 15.24
N ASP A 260 26.81 -12.01 15.96
CA ASP A 260 26.26 -13.28 15.48
C ASP A 260 24.72 -13.30 15.50
N LYS A 261 24.13 -12.51 16.40
CA LYS A 261 22.69 -12.33 16.55
C LYS A 261 22.40 -10.86 16.79
N ASP A 262 21.44 -10.33 16.05
CA ASP A 262 20.73 -9.10 16.39
C ASP A 262 19.49 -9.51 17.22
N PHE A 263 18.42 -8.70 17.19
CA PHE A 263 17.23 -8.96 17.99
C PHE A 263 15.94 -8.94 17.18
N ILE A 264 14.96 -9.68 17.70
CA ILE A 264 13.55 -9.29 17.60
C ILE A 264 13.19 -8.61 18.92
N ALA A 265 12.79 -7.34 18.88
CA ALA A 265 12.25 -6.64 20.03
C ALA A 265 10.77 -7.02 20.21
N ALA A 266 10.46 -7.73 21.30
CA ALA A 266 9.11 -8.06 21.71
C ALA A 266 8.57 -6.97 22.64
N VAL A 267 7.58 -6.22 22.16
CA VAL A 267 6.96 -5.09 22.82
C VAL A 267 5.58 -5.48 23.35
N ASN A 268 5.35 -5.31 24.65
CA ASN A 268 4.05 -5.53 25.28
C ASN A 268 3.23 -4.24 25.27
N TRP A 269 2.44 -4.02 24.24
CA TRP A 269 1.66 -2.78 24.10
C TRP A 269 0.51 -2.69 25.12
N LYS A 270 0.01 -3.83 25.64
CA LYS A 270 -0.90 -3.80 26.80
C LYS A 270 -0.22 -3.27 28.06
N LYS A 271 1.06 -3.59 28.25
CA LYS A 271 1.86 -3.00 29.33
C LYS A 271 2.09 -1.51 29.13
N ALA A 272 2.25 -1.06 27.88
CA ALA A 272 2.29 0.37 27.55
C ALA A 272 0.99 1.06 27.98
N GLU A 273 -0.18 0.51 27.66
CA GLU A 273 -1.48 1.05 28.10
C GLU A 273 -1.59 1.13 29.64
N GLU A 274 -1.13 0.10 30.37
CA GLU A 274 -1.08 0.13 31.84
C GLU A 274 -0.22 1.27 32.36
N TYR A 275 0.96 1.48 31.77
CA TYR A 275 1.86 2.56 32.15
C TYR A 275 1.27 3.94 31.86
N ILE A 276 0.63 4.12 30.71
CA ILE A 276 -0.04 5.37 30.34
C ILE A 276 -1.18 5.67 31.31
N LYS A 277 -2.02 4.67 31.63
CA LYS A 277 -3.10 4.80 32.64
C LYS A 277 -2.56 5.15 34.03
N ALA A 278 -1.37 4.69 34.37
CA ALA A 278 -0.67 5.04 35.61
C ALA A 278 0.07 6.40 35.55
N GLY A 279 -0.08 7.17 34.47
CA GLY A 279 0.54 8.48 34.31
C GLY A 279 2.05 8.43 34.04
N LYS A 280 2.56 7.30 33.52
CA LYS A 280 3.95 7.19 33.05
C LYS A 280 4.08 7.67 31.61
N GLY A 281 5.31 8.01 31.22
CA GLY A 281 5.62 8.65 29.95
C GLY A 281 5.82 10.15 30.09
N LYS A 282 6.37 10.77 29.06
CA LYS A 282 6.69 12.20 28.99
C LYS A 282 6.08 12.75 27.69
N LYS A 283 5.37 13.87 27.77
CA LYS A 283 5.00 14.63 26.57
C LYS A 283 6.26 15.30 26.02
N MET A 284 6.59 15.02 24.77
CA MET A 284 7.76 15.58 24.09
C MET A 284 7.29 16.50 22.96
N PRO A 285 7.93 17.68 22.78
CA PRO A 285 7.70 18.51 21.61
C PRO A 285 8.01 17.73 20.32
N ALA A 286 7.07 17.71 19.41
CA ALA A 286 7.14 16.98 18.15
C ALA A 286 6.15 17.60 17.16
N LYS A 287 6.65 18.17 16.07
CA LYS A 287 5.81 18.84 15.08
C LYS A 287 5.48 17.90 13.92
N TYR A 288 4.20 17.68 13.62
CA TYR A 288 3.75 16.77 12.56
C TYR A 288 2.38 17.15 12.01
N ALA A 289 2.11 16.81 10.76
CA ALA A 289 0.85 17.05 10.08
C ALA A 289 -0.16 15.91 10.26
N HIS A 290 -1.44 16.26 10.29
CA HIS A 290 -2.58 15.36 10.24
C HIS A 290 -3.56 15.87 9.20
N ASN A 291 -3.66 15.14 8.10
CA ASN A 291 -4.45 15.51 6.93
C ASN A 291 -5.65 14.59 6.81
N LYS A 292 -6.83 15.16 6.54
CA LYS A 292 -8.10 14.42 6.48
C LYS A 292 -8.93 14.90 5.31
N PHE A 293 -9.47 13.97 4.52
CA PHE A 293 -10.45 14.22 3.48
C PHE A 293 -11.86 13.98 4.03
N ASP A 294 -12.74 14.96 3.88
CA ASP A 294 -14.15 14.84 4.25
C ASP A 294 -14.99 14.61 2.99
N ASN A 295 -15.56 13.40 2.89
CA ASN A 295 -16.39 13.00 1.77
C ASN A 295 -17.69 13.80 1.62
N SER A 296 -18.17 14.49 2.67
CA SER A 296 -19.38 15.31 2.56
C SER A 296 -19.09 16.68 1.95
N THR A 297 -17.94 17.25 2.24
CA THR A 297 -17.50 18.54 1.69
C THR A 297 -16.64 18.39 0.45
N HIS A 298 -16.15 17.17 0.17
CA HIS A 298 -15.17 16.85 -0.87
C HIS A 298 -13.85 17.63 -0.71
N MET A 299 -13.45 17.93 0.52
CA MET A 299 -12.25 18.73 0.79
C MET A 299 -11.33 18.05 1.80
N ALA A 300 -10.03 18.15 1.57
CA ALA A 300 -9.04 17.87 2.56
C ALA A 300 -8.78 19.09 3.47
N THR A 301 -8.39 18.79 4.70
CA THR A 301 -7.83 19.74 5.66
C THR A 301 -6.46 19.25 6.13
N HIS A 302 -5.60 20.16 6.58
CA HIS A 302 -4.36 19.81 7.25
C HIS A 302 -4.30 20.52 8.61
N THR A 303 -3.88 19.81 9.65
CA THR A 303 -3.67 20.36 10.99
C THR A 303 -2.27 20.01 11.47
N MET A 304 -1.57 20.96 12.08
CA MET A 304 -0.30 20.69 12.75
C MET A 304 -0.54 20.30 14.20
N LYS A 305 0.12 19.24 14.65
CA LYS A 305 0.24 18.82 16.06
C LYS A 305 1.67 19.10 16.52
N ASP A 306 1.84 19.42 17.82
CA ASP A 306 3.10 19.95 18.37
C ASP A 306 3.73 19.10 19.49
N GLU A 307 3.05 18.03 19.92
CA GLU A 307 3.57 17.13 20.95
C GLU A 307 3.12 15.68 20.75
N VAL A 308 3.86 14.76 21.35
CA VAL A 308 3.55 13.33 21.39
C VAL A 308 3.89 12.75 22.76
N LEU A 309 3.11 11.78 23.22
CA LEU A 309 3.40 11.03 24.44
C LEU A 309 4.48 9.99 24.14
N VAL A 310 5.58 10.02 24.90
CA VAL A 310 6.71 9.11 24.73
C VAL A 310 6.94 8.28 25.99
N LEU A 311 7.06 6.96 25.80
CA LEU A 311 7.46 5.98 26.78
C LEU A 311 8.93 5.61 26.55
N ASP A 312 9.81 5.81 27.53
CA ASP A 312 11.19 5.34 27.42
C ASP A 312 11.26 3.86 27.81
N ALA A 313 11.59 2.99 26.85
CA ALA A 313 11.66 1.55 27.09
C ALA A 313 12.68 1.17 28.17
N THR A 314 13.74 1.98 28.33
CA THR A 314 14.82 1.72 29.30
C THR A 314 14.40 2.05 30.74
N GLU A 315 13.35 2.87 30.92
CA GLU A 315 12.82 3.27 32.22
C GLU A 315 11.61 2.43 32.67
N LEU A 316 11.09 1.54 31.81
CA LEU A 316 9.79 0.87 31.99
C LEU A 316 9.93 -0.68 31.94
N PRO A 317 10.21 -1.32 33.09
CA PRO A 317 10.43 -2.77 33.15
C PRO A 317 9.27 -3.61 32.62
N GLY A 318 9.58 -4.58 31.76
CA GLY A 318 8.59 -5.48 31.18
C GLY A 318 7.80 -4.91 30.01
N LEU A 319 8.12 -3.69 29.56
CA LEU A 319 7.59 -3.15 28.32
C LEU A 319 8.21 -3.83 27.09
N VAL A 320 9.52 -4.12 27.14
CA VAL A 320 10.28 -4.70 26.02
C VAL A 320 11.19 -5.82 26.51
N TYR A 321 11.27 -6.88 25.71
CA TYR A 321 12.26 -7.94 25.82
C TYR A 321 12.94 -8.17 24.47
N LEU A 322 14.23 -8.52 24.47
CA LEU A 322 15.00 -8.75 23.25
C LEU A 322 15.20 -10.26 23.03
N LEU A 323 14.77 -10.75 21.86
CA LEU A 323 14.91 -12.14 21.44
C LEU A 323 16.10 -12.25 20.49
N PRO A 324 17.23 -12.88 20.88
CA PRO A 324 18.39 -13.02 20.02
C PRO A 324 18.04 -13.74 18.71
N THR A 325 18.36 -13.13 17.57
CA THR A 325 17.99 -13.65 16.23
C THR A 325 19.15 -13.54 15.25
N PRO A 326 19.68 -14.65 14.72
CA PRO A 326 20.72 -14.66 13.67
C PRO A 326 20.13 -14.35 12.29
N LYS A 327 20.78 -13.61 11.40
CA LYS A 327 21.79 -12.56 11.63
C LYS A 327 21.38 -11.36 10.78
N SER A 328 21.26 -10.20 11.39
CA SER A 328 20.66 -9.02 10.75
C SER A 328 19.31 -9.35 10.10
N PRO A 329 18.39 -9.98 10.88
CA PRO A 329 17.14 -10.50 10.37
C PRO A 329 16.33 -9.41 9.67
N HIS A 330 15.64 -9.81 8.60
CA HIS A 330 14.74 -8.94 7.84
C HIS A 330 13.31 -9.13 8.32
N GLY A 331 12.55 -10.09 7.79
CA GLY A 331 11.16 -10.34 8.16
C GLY A 331 10.98 -10.82 9.60
N CYS A 332 9.86 -10.39 10.19
CA CYS A 332 9.35 -10.80 11.49
C CYS A 332 7.92 -11.26 11.27
N ASP A 333 7.66 -12.57 11.29
CA ASP A 333 6.35 -13.08 10.88
C ASP A 333 5.76 -13.94 12.01
N VAL A 334 4.54 -13.59 12.43
CA VAL A 334 3.83 -14.28 13.51
C VAL A 334 2.78 -15.21 12.91
N ASP A 335 2.82 -16.48 13.28
CA ASP A 335 1.88 -17.47 12.77
C ASP A 335 0.42 -17.17 13.20
N PRO A 336 -0.59 -17.73 12.50
CA PRO A 336 -1.99 -17.46 12.80
C PRO A 336 -2.43 -17.81 14.23
N SER A 337 -1.76 -18.75 14.92
CA SER A 337 -2.03 -19.06 16.33
C SER A 337 -1.38 -18.10 17.32
N GLY A 338 -0.37 -17.35 16.84
CA GLY A 338 0.50 -16.48 17.62
C GLY A 338 1.48 -17.19 18.52
N GLU A 339 1.66 -18.50 18.35
CA GLU A 339 2.65 -19.29 19.09
C GLU A 339 4.06 -19.07 18.56
N TYR A 340 4.23 -18.95 17.25
CA TYR A 340 5.52 -18.96 16.59
C TYR A 340 5.85 -17.60 15.98
N ILE A 341 7.05 -17.11 16.27
CA ILE A 341 7.59 -15.87 15.71
C ILE A 341 8.80 -16.24 14.86
N VAL A 342 8.69 -16.08 13.55
CA VAL A 342 9.72 -16.44 12.57
C VAL A 342 10.64 -15.23 12.35
N GLY A 343 11.91 -15.40 12.67
CA GLY A 343 12.97 -14.46 12.35
C GLY A 343 13.68 -14.87 11.06
N ASN A 344 13.48 -14.10 9.99
CA ASN A 344 14.08 -14.38 8.69
C ASN A 344 15.51 -13.87 8.67
N GLY A 345 16.46 -14.79 8.85
CA GLY A 345 17.81 -14.47 9.23
C GLY A 345 18.70 -13.78 8.19
N LYS A 346 18.20 -13.37 7.02
CA LYS A 346 18.89 -12.67 5.91
C LYS A 346 20.30 -13.19 5.58
N LEU A 347 21.30 -12.88 6.41
CA LEU A 347 22.68 -13.34 6.27
C LEU A 347 22.93 -14.75 6.83
N SER A 348 22.02 -15.22 7.69
CA SER A 348 21.95 -16.61 8.14
C SER A 348 21.20 -17.46 7.10
N ALA A 349 21.78 -18.62 6.76
CA ALA A 349 21.11 -19.62 5.91
C ALA A 349 19.98 -20.35 6.65
N ASN A 350 19.96 -20.32 7.99
CA ASN A 350 18.95 -20.95 8.82
C ASN A 350 17.83 -19.96 9.17
N LEU A 351 16.59 -20.46 9.23
CA LEU A 351 15.43 -19.72 9.74
C LEU A 351 15.20 -20.03 11.21
N THR A 352 15.15 -19.00 12.04
CA THR A 352 14.93 -19.15 13.49
C THR A 352 13.44 -19.00 13.78
N VAL A 353 12.88 -19.96 14.51
CA VAL A 353 11.49 -19.89 14.99
C VAL A 353 11.51 -19.79 16.51
N HIS A 354 11.05 -18.67 17.05
CA HIS A 354 10.84 -18.46 18.49
C HIS A 354 9.45 -18.95 18.90
N SER A 355 9.27 -19.34 20.16
CA SER A 355 7.98 -19.69 20.76
C SER A 355 7.55 -18.63 21.75
N PHE A 356 6.33 -18.12 21.59
CA PHE A 356 5.72 -17.17 22.51
C PHE A 356 5.50 -17.76 23.90
N THR A 357 5.04 -19.02 23.98
CA THR A 357 4.88 -19.71 25.27
C THR A 357 6.21 -19.80 26.01
N LYS A 358 7.27 -20.23 25.30
CA LYS A 358 8.62 -20.29 25.85
C LYS A 358 9.18 -18.91 26.23
N MET A 359 8.87 -17.87 25.45
CA MET A 359 9.23 -16.49 25.75
C MET A 359 8.65 -16.05 27.10
N LEU A 360 7.35 -16.28 27.33
CA LEU A 360 6.71 -15.95 28.61
C LEU A 360 7.32 -16.75 29.76
N ASP A 361 7.56 -18.05 29.59
CA ASP A 361 8.23 -18.89 30.59
C ASP A 361 9.63 -18.36 30.92
N ALA A 362 10.38 -17.93 29.91
CA ALA A 362 11.72 -17.35 30.10
C ALA A 362 11.65 -16.01 30.86
N ILE A 363 10.65 -15.17 30.57
CA ILE A 363 10.41 -13.90 31.28
C ILE A 363 10.07 -14.16 32.75
N GLU A 364 9.11 -15.04 33.04
CA GLU A 364 8.68 -15.37 34.41
C GLU A 364 9.82 -15.92 35.24
N ASN A 365 10.61 -16.82 34.65
CA ASN A 365 11.74 -17.47 35.30
C ASN A 365 13.05 -16.66 35.22
N LYS A 366 13.01 -15.43 34.70
CA LYS A 366 14.17 -14.52 34.56
C LYS A 366 15.36 -15.15 33.85
N LYS A 367 15.10 -15.92 32.79
CA LYS A 367 16.11 -16.59 31.99
C LYS A 367 16.73 -15.61 30.98
N PHE A 368 17.55 -14.71 31.52
CA PHE A 368 18.20 -13.65 30.75
C PHE A 368 19.67 -13.95 30.48
N ASP A 369 20.19 -13.43 29.39
CA ASP A 369 21.59 -13.49 28.96
C ASP A 369 22.18 -12.08 28.83
N GLY A 370 22.01 -11.29 29.89
CA GLY A 370 22.41 -9.89 29.94
C GLY A 370 21.29 -8.93 29.52
N ASP A 371 21.69 -7.70 29.19
CA ASP A 371 20.82 -6.62 28.76
C ASP A 371 21.50 -5.75 27.69
N ALA A 372 20.68 -5.03 26.91
CA ALA A 372 21.13 -3.94 26.07
C ALA A 372 20.40 -2.67 26.47
N TYR A 373 21.14 -1.68 26.98
CA TYR A 373 20.58 -0.43 27.51
C TYR A 373 19.51 -0.66 28.60
N GLY A 374 19.68 -1.68 29.45
CA GLY A 374 18.70 -2.05 30.48
C GLY A 374 17.53 -2.90 29.98
N LEU A 375 17.42 -3.15 28.66
CA LEU A 375 16.41 -4.05 28.09
C LEU A 375 16.87 -5.50 28.23
N PRO A 376 16.11 -6.39 28.91
CA PRO A 376 16.54 -7.77 29.11
C PRO A 376 16.66 -8.54 27.80
N ILE A 377 17.80 -9.23 27.64
CA ILE A 377 18.02 -10.17 26.53
C ILE A 377 17.63 -11.56 27.02
N LEU A 378 16.68 -12.21 26.34
CA LEU A 378 16.25 -13.56 26.69
C LEU A 378 17.30 -14.59 26.23
N LYS A 379 17.49 -15.65 27.01
CA LYS A 379 18.35 -16.77 26.60
C LYS A 379 17.81 -17.43 25.34
N PHE A 380 18.63 -17.49 24.31
CA PHE A 380 18.26 -17.99 22.97
C PHE A 380 17.61 -19.39 23.02
N ASP A 381 18.27 -20.37 23.63
CA ASP A 381 17.78 -21.75 23.68
C ASP A 381 16.47 -21.90 24.47
N ASP A 382 16.24 -20.99 25.43
CA ASP A 382 15.04 -20.99 26.25
C ASP A 382 13.82 -20.44 25.51
N VAL A 383 14.01 -19.64 24.45
CA VAL A 383 12.92 -19.08 23.63
C VAL A 383 12.76 -19.76 22.27
N LEU A 384 13.76 -20.54 21.86
CA LEU A 384 13.78 -21.24 20.57
C LEU A 384 12.71 -22.34 20.49
N ALA A 385 11.81 -22.25 19.52
CA ALA A 385 10.90 -23.33 19.16
C ALA A 385 11.60 -24.37 18.26
N GLY A 386 12.39 -23.89 17.30
CA GLY A 386 13.13 -24.72 16.37
C GLY A 386 13.86 -23.90 15.31
N VAL A 387 14.52 -24.60 14.40
CA VAL A 387 15.27 -24.02 13.29
C VAL A 387 14.92 -24.79 12.02
N VAL A 388 14.60 -24.08 10.94
CA VAL A 388 14.57 -24.70 9.61
C VAL A 388 16.02 -24.68 9.10
N GLU A 389 16.62 -25.86 8.97
CA GLU A 389 18.03 -26.00 8.63
C GLU A 389 18.27 -25.87 7.12
N GLN A 390 19.15 -24.93 6.76
CA GLN A 390 19.58 -24.66 5.37
C GLN A 390 18.44 -24.63 4.32
N PRO A 391 17.30 -23.94 4.57
CA PRO A 391 16.24 -23.86 3.60
C PRO A 391 16.63 -23.08 2.35
N GLY A 392 17.64 -22.22 2.37
CA GLY A 392 18.07 -21.50 1.16
C GLY A 392 19.01 -20.36 1.51
N LEU A 393 19.29 -19.48 0.54
CA LEU A 393 20.18 -18.34 0.74
C LEU A 393 19.42 -17.02 0.69
N GLY A 394 19.60 -16.19 1.72
CA GLY A 394 18.96 -14.88 1.81
C GLY A 394 17.48 -14.93 2.22
N PRO A 395 17.09 -15.59 3.33
CA PRO A 395 15.71 -15.60 3.78
C PRO A 395 15.21 -14.18 4.12
N LEU A 396 14.08 -13.77 3.56
CA LEU A 396 13.55 -12.42 3.77
C LEU A 396 12.19 -12.38 4.46
N HIS A 397 11.20 -13.14 4.02
CA HIS A 397 9.82 -13.00 4.51
C HIS A 397 9.10 -14.35 4.52
N THR A 398 8.20 -14.56 5.47
CA THR A 398 7.41 -15.78 5.64
C THR A 398 5.90 -15.50 5.73
N GLU A 399 5.10 -16.25 4.98
CA GLU A 399 3.63 -16.26 5.11
C GLU A 399 3.09 -17.65 5.47
N PHE A 400 1.85 -17.71 5.95
CA PHE A 400 1.22 -18.93 6.46
C PHE A 400 -0.08 -19.26 5.73
N ASP A 401 -0.32 -20.55 5.42
CA ASP A 401 -1.53 -20.98 4.69
C ASP A 401 -2.74 -21.32 5.58
N GLY A 402 -2.59 -21.25 6.91
CA GLY A 402 -3.62 -21.67 7.86
C GLY A 402 -3.86 -23.17 7.92
N LYS A 403 -3.02 -23.96 7.24
CA LYS A 403 -3.09 -25.43 7.14
C LYS A 403 -1.83 -26.10 7.70
N GLY A 404 -1.07 -25.37 8.52
CA GLY A 404 0.14 -25.86 9.19
C GLY A 404 1.42 -25.73 8.37
N ASN A 405 1.40 -25.03 7.22
CA ASN A 405 2.62 -24.73 6.47
C ASN A 405 2.94 -23.25 6.47
N ALA A 406 4.23 -22.97 6.34
CA ALA A 406 4.82 -21.67 6.15
C ALA A 406 5.58 -21.65 4.82
N TYR A 407 5.66 -20.47 4.21
CA TYR A 407 6.24 -20.24 2.89
C TYR A 407 7.23 -19.09 3.03
N THR A 408 8.52 -19.37 2.81
CA THR A 408 9.58 -18.37 3.01
C THR A 408 10.30 -18.05 1.71
N THR A 409 10.56 -16.77 1.48
CA THR A 409 11.32 -16.28 0.31
C THR A 409 12.81 -16.29 0.55
N PHE A 410 13.57 -16.62 -0.50
CA PHE A 410 15.03 -16.63 -0.49
C PHE A 410 15.58 -15.81 -1.66
N PHE A 411 16.14 -14.64 -1.34
CA PHE A 411 16.55 -13.63 -2.32
C PHE A 411 17.73 -14.08 -3.20
N ILE A 412 18.74 -14.72 -2.59
CA ILE A 412 19.98 -15.09 -3.28
C ILE A 412 19.76 -16.36 -4.09
N SER A 413 19.12 -17.38 -3.52
CA SER A 413 18.81 -18.60 -4.26
C SER A 413 17.60 -18.46 -5.19
N SER A 414 16.85 -17.35 -5.10
CA SER A 414 15.73 -17.01 -5.98
C SER A 414 14.66 -18.11 -5.98
N GLU A 415 14.16 -18.44 -4.79
CA GLU A 415 13.15 -19.47 -4.59
C GLU A 415 12.20 -19.13 -3.44
N VAL A 416 11.05 -19.82 -3.41
CA VAL A 416 10.18 -19.93 -2.23
C VAL A 416 10.26 -21.36 -1.71
N VAL A 417 10.33 -21.51 -0.39
CA VAL A 417 10.41 -22.80 0.30
C VAL A 417 9.18 -22.97 1.17
N LYS A 418 8.44 -24.06 0.97
CA LYS A 418 7.33 -24.49 1.81
C LYS A 418 7.84 -25.44 2.87
N TRP A 419 7.53 -25.17 4.13
CA TRP A 419 7.93 -25.98 5.29
C TRP A 419 6.81 -26.09 6.32
N LYS A 420 6.89 -27.08 7.19
CA LYS A 420 5.84 -27.39 8.18
C LYS A 420 6.09 -26.73 9.54
N LEU A 421 5.06 -26.10 10.09
CA LEU A 421 5.08 -25.61 11.47
C LEU A 421 5.14 -26.79 12.46
N GLY A 422 5.92 -26.63 13.53
CA GLY A 422 6.10 -27.63 14.59
C GLY A 422 7.15 -28.69 14.29
N THR A 423 7.24 -29.19 13.06
CA THR A 423 8.30 -30.15 12.66
C THR A 423 9.48 -29.49 11.97
N TRP A 424 9.30 -28.29 11.42
CA TRP A 424 10.33 -27.51 10.71
C TRP A 424 10.84 -28.19 9.43
N GLU A 425 10.13 -29.21 8.96
CA GLU A 425 10.52 -29.99 7.78
C GLU A 425 10.17 -29.24 6.50
N ILE A 426 11.13 -29.21 5.57
CA ILE A 426 10.93 -28.68 4.22
C ILE A 426 10.14 -29.70 3.40
N VAL A 427 9.05 -29.26 2.76
CA VAL A 427 8.16 -30.13 2.00
C VAL A 427 8.09 -29.78 0.51
N ASP A 428 8.39 -28.53 0.15
CA ASP A 428 8.52 -28.13 -1.26
C ASP A 428 9.42 -26.92 -1.45
N ARG A 429 9.92 -26.78 -2.68
CA ARG A 429 10.75 -25.65 -3.13
C ARG A 429 10.34 -25.27 -4.54
N LYS A 430 10.22 -23.97 -4.81
CA LYS A 430 9.96 -23.46 -6.16
C LYS A 430 10.86 -22.30 -6.52
N PRO A 431 11.57 -22.40 -7.66
CA PRO A 431 12.23 -21.24 -8.23
C PRO A 431 11.24 -20.09 -8.46
N THR A 432 11.71 -18.88 -8.16
CA THR A 432 11.08 -17.60 -8.50
C THR A 432 12.03 -16.81 -9.39
N TYR A 433 11.51 -15.88 -10.18
CA TYR A 433 12.28 -15.23 -11.25
C TYR A 433 12.09 -13.69 -11.25
N TYR A 434 13.02 -12.94 -10.67
CA TYR A 434 14.12 -13.39 -9.82
C TYR A 434 14.26 -12.54 -8.57
N SER A 435 15.01 -13.07 -7.60
CA SER A 435 15.38 -12.38 -6.37
C SER A 435 14.14 -11.88 -5.65
N VAL A 436 13.33 -12.85 -5.22
CA VAL A 436 12.09 -12.59 -4.50
C VAL A 436 12.37 -11.85 -3.20
N GLY A 437 11.62 -10.77 -2.97
CA GLY A 437 11.62 -10.02 -1.73
C GLY A 437 10.59 -10.59 -0.77
N HIS A 438 9.44 -9.93 -0.69
CA HIS A 438 8.30 -10.41 0.10
C HIS A 438 7.40 -11.34 -0.73
N LEU A 439 6.48 -11.98 -0.01
CA LEU A 439 5.39 -12.75 -0.58
C LEU A 439 4.08 -12.36 0.12
N MET A 440 2.94 -12.74 -0.44
CA MET A 440 1.63 -12.51 0.14
C MET A 440 0.77 -13.75 -0.03
N ILE A 441 0.08 -14.15 1.02
CA ILE A 441 -1.08 -15.05 0.97
C ILE A 441 -2.31 -14.20 1.32
N PRO A 442 -3.46 -14.32 0.63
CA PRO A 442 -4.63 -13.52 0.98
C PRO A 442 -5.03 -13.73 2.46
N GLY A 443 -5.11 -12.64 3.23
CA GLY A 443 -5.29 -12.72 4.69
C GLY A 443 -4.11 -13.35 5.47
N GLY A 444 -2.92 -13.48 4.86
CA GLY A 444 -1.69 -14.04 5.42
C GLY A 444 -1.30 -13.41 6.77
N ASN A 445 -1.38 -12.09 6.79
CA ASN A 445 -1.20 -11.24 7.97
C ASN A 445 -2.42 -11.23 8.93
N SER A 446 -3.17 -12.33 9.04
CA SER A 446 -4.35 -12.46 9.92
C SER A 446 -4.38 -13.82 10.64
N ALA A 447 -5.33 -14.01 11.55
CA ALA A 447 -5.56 -15.31 12.20
C ALA A 447 -6.24 -16.33 11.26
N LYS A 448 -6.77 -15.89 10.11
CA LYS A 448 -7.48 -16.74 9.14
C LYS A 448 -7.02 -16.47 7.70
N PRO A 449 -5.77 -16.84 7.36
CA PRO A 449 -5.30 -16.76 5.99
C PRO A 449 -6.09 -17.69 5.07
N ASP A 450 -6.24 -17.27 3.82
CA ASP A 450 -6.82 -18.09 2.75
C ASP A 450 -5.70 -18.69 1.89
N GLY A 451 -5.24 -19.86 2.32
CA GLY A 451 -4.19 -20.64 1.67
C GLY A 451 -4.60 -21.30 0.36
N LYS A 452 -5.23 -20.54 -0.55
CA LYS A 452 -5.51 -20.94 -1.94
C LYS A 452 -4.39 -20.49 -2.88
N TYR A 453 -3.98 -19.23 -2.75
CA TYR A 453 -2.97 -18.60 -3.58
C TYR A 453 -1.82 -18.01 -2.75
N MET A 454 -0.65 -17.92 -3.37
CA MET A 454 0.50 -17.19 -2.86
C MET A 454 1.09 -16.34 -4.00
N VAL A 455 1.38 -15.09 -3.73
CA VAL A 455 2.07 -14.19 -4.68
C VAL A 455 3.50 -13.95 -4.20
N ALA A 456 4.48 -14.24 -5.05
CA ALA A 456 5.88 -13.88 -4.82
C ALA A 456 6.21 -12.58 -5.57
N MET A 457 6.76 -11.57 -4.88
CA MET A 457 7.12 -10.28 -5.46
C MET A 457 8.63 -10.20 -5.73
N ASN A 458 9.00 -10.23 -7.01
CA ASN A 458 10.39 -10.32 -7.46
C ASN A 458 11.02 -8.95 -7.68
N LYS A 459 12.30 -8.81 -7.32
CA LYS A 459 13.06 -7.55 -7.41
C LYS A 459 13.89 -7.41 -8.67
N ILE A 460 13.95 -8.45 -9.49
CA ILE A 460 14.73 -8.45 -10.73
C ILE A 460 13.93 -9.13 -11.84
N THR A 461 13.52 -8.37 -12.85
CA THR A 461 12.67 -8.85 -13.96
C THR A 461 13.45 -9.45 -15.12
N LYS A 462 14.57 -8.86 -15.56
CA LYS A 462 15.39 -9.39 -16.67
C LYS A 462 14.58 -9.85 -17.90
N ASP A 463 14.52 -11.16 -18.14
CA ASP A 463 14.03 -11.82 -19.35
C ASP A 463 12.57 -12.32 -19.23
N ARG A 464 11.85 -11.92 -18.17
CA ARG A 464 10.45 -12.35 -17.98
C ARG A 464 9.47 -11.78 -19.00
N TYR A 465 9.75 -10.58 -19.52
CA TYR A 465 8.87 -9.87 -20.43
C TYR A 465 9.61 -9.38 -21.68
N LEU A 466 8.84 -8.89 -22.66
CA LEU A 466 9.42 -8.17 -23.80
C LEU A 466 10.27 -7.01 -23.29
N PRO A 467 11.45 -6.77 -23.87
CA PRO A 467 12.34 -5.70 -23.42
C PRO A 467 11.72 -4.33 -23.72
N VAL A 468 11.63 -3.48 -22.69
CA VAL A 468 11.08 -2.12 -22.77
C VAL A 468 12.11 -1.02 -22.49
N GLY A 469 13.40 -1.39 -22.43
CA GLY A 469 14.49 -0.47 -22.12
C GLY A 469 15.27 -0.91 -20.87
N PRO A 470 16.14 -0.03 -20.34
CA PRO A 470 16.96 -0.33 -19.17
C PRO A 470 16.16 -0.35 -17.86
N ASP A 471 15.02 0.34 -17.82
CA ASP A 471 14.09 0.34 -16.70
C ASP A 471 12.96 -0.65 -16.97
N LEU A 472 12.73 -1.56 -16.03
CA LEU A 472 11.76 -2.65 -16.16
C LEU A 472 10.79 -2.59 -14.98
N ASN A 473 9.51 -2.76 -15.29
CA ASN A 473 8.54 -3.09 -14.26
C ASN A 473 8.90 -4.41 -13.57
N HIS A 474 8.72 -4.45 -12.25
CA HIS A 474 8.95 -5.61 -11.42
C HIS A 474 7.92 -6.72 -11.71
N SER A 475 8.25 -7.99 -11.46
CA SER A 475 7.33 -9.11 -11.68
C SER A 475 6.73 -9.63 -10.38
N ALA A 476 5.46 -10.00 -10.43
CA ALA A 476 4.80 -10.80 -9.41
C ALA A 476 4.41 -12.16 -10.00
N GLN A 477 4.65 -13.21 -9.22
CA GLN A 477 4.36 -14.59 -9.61
C GLN A 477 3.29 -15.19 -8.71
N LEU A 478 2.17 -15.63 -9.29
CA LEU A 478 1.05 -16.27 -8.59
C LEU A 478 1.21 -17.78 -8.60
N TYR A 479 1.14 -18.38 -7.41
CA TYR A 479 1.19 -19.82 -7.21
C TYR A 479 -0.15 -20.31 -6.65
N ASP A 480 -0.66 -21.42 -7.20
CA ASP A 480 -1.67 -22.25 -6.56
C ASP A 480 -0.99 -23.09 -5.46
N ILE A 481 -1.48 -22.97 -4.23
CA ILE A 481 -0.94 -23.67 -3.06
C ILE A 481 -1.98 -24.60 -2.41
N THR A 482 -3.06 -24.93 -3.13
CA THR A 482 -4.12 -25.81 -2.62
C THR A 482 -3.70 -27.28 -2.51
N GLY A 483 -2.74 -27.70 -3.33
CA GLY A 483 -2.19 -29.06 -3.34
C GLY A 483 -0.95 -29.24 -2.47
N ASP A 484 -0.36 -30.44 -2.53
CA ASP A 484 0.86 -30.77 -1.79
C ASP A 484 2.06 -29.92 -2.24
N LYS A 485 2.12 -29.63 -3.54
CA LYS A 485 3.18 -28.88 -4.22
C LYS A 485 2.67 -27.52 -4.68
N MET A 486 3.53 -26.51 -4.60
CA MET A 486 3.24 -25.20 -5.16
C MET A 486 3.22 -25.30 -6.69
N GLU A 487 2.30 -24.61 -7.37
CA GLU A 487 2.23 -24.58 -8.83
C GLU A 487 2.20 -23.14 -9.31
N LEU A 488 3.20 -22.72 -10.09
CA LEU A 488 3.22 -21.40 -10.72
C LEU A 488 2.13 -21.36 -11.81
N ILE A 489 1.16 -20.47 -11.66
CA ILE A 489 0.01 -20.35 -12.58
C ILE A 489 -0.03 -19.01 -13.34
N LEU A 490 0.59 -17.95 -12.82
CA LEU A 490 0.69 -16.66 -13.51
C LEU A 490 2.02 -15.95 -13.19
N ASP A 491 2.50 -15.18 -14.14
CA ASP A 491 3.56 -14.18 -14.00
C ASP A 491 3.03 -12.87 -14.61
N PHE A 492 2.99 -11.77 -13.85
CA PHE A 492 2.44 -10.50 -14.30
C PHE A 492 3.28 -9.30 -13.83
N PRO A 493 3.38 -8.23 -14.66
CA PRO A 493 4.15 -7.05 -14.30
C PRO A 493 3.43 -6.23 -13.22
N THR A 494 4.23 -5.52 -12.41
CA THR A 494 3.77 -4.63 -11.34
C THR A 494 4.39 -3.25 -11.45
N ILE A 495 3.77 -2.26 -10.82
CA ILE A 495 4.16 -0.84 -10.93
C ILE A 495 4.98 -0.45 -9.70
N GLY A 496 6.08 0.28 -9.92
CA GLY A 496 6.76 1.05 -8.87
C GLY A 496 7.56 0.25 -7.84
N GLU A 497 7.87 -1.03 -8.11
CA GLU A 497 8.50 -1.96 -7.15
C GLU A 497 7.67 -2.18 -5.88
N PRO A 498 6.58 -2.97 -5.93
CA PRO A 498 5.85 -3.30 -4.72
C PRO A 498 6.77 -3.96 -3.69
N HIS A 499 6.89 -3.32 -2.52
CA HIS A 499 7.67 -3.88 -1.42
C HIS A 499 6.92 -5.03 -0.77
N TYR A 500 5.62 -4.83 -0.50
CA TYR A 500 4.70 -5.80 0.09
C TYR A 500 3.31 -5.71 -0.57
N ALA A 501 2.45 -6.68 -0.28
CA ALA A 501 1.06 -6.69 -0.73
C ALA A 501 0.15 -7.32 0.32
N ALA A 502 -1.12 -6.93 0.32
CA ALA A 502 -2.18 -7.58 1.09
C ALA A 502 -3.33 -7.96 0.17
N ALA A 503 -4.07 -9.02 0.47
CA ALA A 503 -5.25 -9.38 -0.33
C ALA A 503 -6.41 -9.88 0.53
N ILE A 504 -7.61 -9.71 -0.01
CA ILE A 504 -8.88 -10.05 0.63
C ILE A 504 -9.87 -10.53 -0.42
N LYS A 505 -10.80 -11.41 -0.02
CA LYS A 505 -11.87 -11.87 -0.91
C LYS A 505 -12.71 -10.70 -1.41
N ALA A 506 -13.05 -10.75 -2.69
CA ALA A 506 -13.82 -9.70 -3.35
C ALA A 506 -15.20 -9.51 -2.71
N ASP A 507 -15.82 -10.61 -2.25
CA ASP A 507 -17.15 -10.59 -1.62
C ASP A 507 -17.22 -9.75 -0.33
N LYS A 508 -16.09 -9.51 0.37
CA LYS A 508 -16.04 -8.66 1.58
C LYS A 508 -16.13 -7.16 1.28
N ILE A 509 -15.82 -6.75 0.05
CA ILE A 509 -15.72 -5.35 -0.35
C ILE A 509 -16.74 -5.00 -1.43
N MET A 510 -16.90 -5.83 -2.46
CA MET A 510 -17.59 -5.45 -3.71
C MET A 510 -19.02 -4.92 -3.50
N HIS A 511 -19.75 -5.46 -2.52
CA HIS A 511 -21.13 -5.06 -2.21
C HIS A 511 -21.23 -3.73 -1.47
N LYS A 512 -20.10 -3.22 -0.95
CA LYS A 512 -20.00 -1.94 -0.26
C LYS A 512 -19.48 -0.84 -1.19
N SER A 513 -18.98 -1.19 -2.39
CA SER A 513 -18.33 -0.22 -3.26
C SER A 513 -19.30 0.88 -3.69
N ARG A 514 -18.95 2.13 -3.39
CA ARG A 514 -19.71 3.31 -3.80
C ARG A 514 -19.53 3.53 -5.29
N GLN A 515 -20.65 3.63 -5.99
CA GLN A 515 -20.66 3.90 -7.43
C GLN A 515 -20.80 5.39 -7.76
N ILE A 516 -21.55 6.15 -6.93
CA ILE A 516 -21.88 7.57 -7.15
C ILE A 516 -21.86 8.29 -5.79
N TYR A 517 -21.41 9.55 -5.77
CA TYR A 517 -21.63 10.45 -4.63
C TYR A 517 -22.99 11.13 -4.79
N LYS A 518 -23.83 11.11 -3.76
CA LYS A 518 -25.16 11.71 -3.92
C LYS A 518 -25.06 13.24 -3.88
N LEU A 519 -25.65 13.89 -4.88
CA LEU A 519 -25.60 15.33 -5.04
C LEU A 519 -26.33 16.10 -3.91
N ASP A 520 -27.37 15.51 -3.33
CA ASP A 520 -28.08 16.10 -2.19
C ASP A 520 -27.22 16.12 -0.91
N GLU A 521 -26.38 15.11 -0.72
CA GLU A 521 -25.41 14.99 0.38
C GLU A 521 -24.15 15.86 0.19
N ASN A 522 -23.88 16.37 -1.02
CA ASN A 522 -22.75 17.26 -1.30
C ASN A 522 -22.92 18.61 -0.58
N LYS A 523 -21.96 18.91 0.32
CA LYS A 523 -21.85 20.12 1.15
C LYS A 523 -20.64 20.97 0.78
N HIS A 524 -20.01 20.75 -0.38
CA HIS A 524 -18.90 21.58 -0.84
C HIS A 524 -19.34 23.06 -0.88
N PRO A 525 -18.51 24.01 -0.39
CA PRO A 525 -18.90 25.41 -0.25
C PRO A 525 -19.28 26.09 -1.59
N TYR A 526 -18.84 25.53 -2.70
CA TYR A 526 -19.11 26.00 -4.07
C TYR A 526 -19.96 25.02 -4.90
N VAL A 527 -20.65 24.07 -4.25
CA VAL A 527 -21.54 23.14 -4.96
C VAL A 527 -22.59 23.92 -5.75
N THR A 528 -22.83 23.50 -6.99
CA THR A 528 -23.90 24.01 -7.85
C THR A 528 -24.77 22.84 -8.22
N LYS A 529 -26.01 22.78 -7.73
CA LYS A 529 -26.86 21.57 -7.85
C LYS A 529 -27.74 21.59 -9.08
N ASN A 530 -27.92 22.75 -9.69
CA ASN A 530 -28.70 22.93 -10.91
C ASN A 530 -27.97 23.86 -11.88
N PRO A 531 -28.06 23.64 -13.21
CA PRO A 531 -27.44 24.54 -14.20
C PRO A 531 -27.86 26.00 -14.05
N SER A 532 -29.11 26.27 -13.66
CA SER A 532 -29.62 27.63 -13.42
C SER A 532 -28.99 28.36 -12.23
N GLU A 533 -28.25 27.66 -11.37
CA GLU A 533 -27.52 28.22 -10.23
C GLU A 533 -26.07 28.60 -10.59
N ALA A 534 -25.61 28.25 -11.80
CA ALA A 534 -24.28 28.57 -12.29
C ALA A 534 -24.09 30.09 -12.36
N LYS A 535 -22.89 30.55 -11.98
CA LYS A 535 -22.60 31.98 -11.85
C LYS A 535 -21.11 32.28 -11.89
N VAL A 536 -20.76 33.47 -12.37
CA VAL A 536 -19.39 34.00 -12.30
C VAL A 536 -19.36 35.24 -11.41
N VAL A 537 -18.50 35.24 -10.39
CA VAL A 537 -18.45 36.31 -9.39
C VAL A 537 -17.02 36.80 -9.21
N ARG A 538 -16.81 38.11 -9.32
CA ARG A 538 -15.52 38.76 -9.01
C ARG A 538 -15.45 39.20 -7.55
N LYS A 539 -14.32 38.92 -6.90
CA LYS A 539 -13.95 39.39 -5.57
C LYS A 539 -12.52 39.95 -5.61
N GLY A 540 -12.39 41.26 -5.83
CA GLY A 540 -11.08 41.86 -6.08
C GLY A 540 -10.47 41.33 -7.38
N ASN A 541 -9.29 40.71 -7.30
CA ASN A 541 -8.63 40.03 -8.41
C ASN A 541 -8.97 38.53 -8.50
N GLU A 542 -9.85 38.01 -7.64
CA GLU A 542 -10.33 36.63 -7.75
C GLU A 542 -11.61 36.58 -8.57
N VAL A 543 -11.71 35.60 -9.47
CA VAL A 543 -12.91 35.32 -10.27
C VAL A 543 -13.34 33.89 -9.97
N HIS A 544 -14.52 33.72 -9.39
CA HIS A 544 -15.09 32.43 -9.04
C HIS A 544 -16.17 32.05 -10.06
N ILE A 545 -15.94 31.00 -10.81
CA ILE A 545 -16.85 30.41 -11.78
C ILE A 545 -17.46 29.17 -11.11
N ASN A 546 -18.73 29.25 -10.74
CA ASN A 546 -19.49 28.10 -10.26
C ASN A 546 -20.13 27.46 -11.49
N MET A 547 -19.60 26.30 -11.86
CA MET A 547 -19.88 25.62 -13.12
C MET A 547 -20.51 24.25 -12.83
N THR A 548 -21.41 23.83 -13.71
CA THR A 548 -21.92 22.45 -13.74
C THR A 548 -21.47 21.74 -14.99
N MET A 549 -21.38 20.41 -14.91
CA MET A 549 -21.08 19.53 -16.02
C MET A 549 -22.13 18.42 -16.05
N ILE A 550 -22.76 18.24 -17.21
CA ILE A 550 -23.67 17.14 -17.53
C ILE A 550 -23.52 16.86 -19.01
N ARG A 551 -23.56 15.59 -19.42
CA ARG A 551 -23.36 15.23 -20.83
C ARG A 551 -24.33 16.02 -21.73
N SER A 552 -23.87 16.80 -22.72
CA SER A 552 -22.49 16.98 -23.22
C SER A 552 -22.03 18.45 -23.18
N HIS A 553 -22.32 19.20 -22.11
CA HIS A 553 -21.99 20.62 -22.02
C HIS A 553 -21.56 21.06 -20.61
N PHE A 554 -20.80 22.15 -20.58
CA PHE A 554 -20.57 22.92 -19.36
C PHE A 554 -21.67 23.98 -19.21
N THR A 555 -21.97 24.40 -17.98
CA THR A 555 -22.80 25.58 -17.73
C THR A 555 -22.12 26.46 -16.70
N PRO A 556 -21.70 27.70 -17.04
CA PRO A 556 -21.67 28.28 -18.40
C PRO A 556 -20.56 27.68 -19.28
N ASP A 557 -20.63 27.89 -20.60
CA ASP A 557 -19.58 27.50 -21.56
C ASP A 557 -18.87 28.71 -22.19
N ASN A 558 -19.46 29.90 -22.17
CA ASN A 558 -18.84 31.13 -22.66
C ASN A 558 -18.72 32.16 -21.52
N ILE A 559 -17.51 32.67 -21.29
CA ILE A 559 -17.20 33.55 -20.15
C ILE A 559 -16.39 34.76 -20.63
N GLU A 560 -16.86 35.96 -20.32
CA GLU A 560 -16.25 37.24 -20.66
C GLU A 560 -15.83 38.02 -19.40
N GLY A 561 -14.99 39.04 -19.58
CA GLY A 561 -14.63 39.98 -18.51
C GLY A 561 -13.59 39.49 -17.49
N VAL A 562 -12.94 38.35 -17.75
CA VAL A 562 -11.69 37.97 -17.06
C VAL A 562 -10.54 38.83 -17.57
N LYS A 563 -9.57 39.13 -16.70
CA LYS A 563 -8.47 40.06 -16.98
C LYS A 563 -7.12 39.45 -16.65
N VAL A 564 -6.07 39.90 -17.34
CA VAL A 564 -4.70 39.56 -16.97
C VAL A 564 -4.44 40.03 -15.53
N GLY A 565 -3.90 39.13 -14.69
CA GLY A 565 -3.69 39.39 -13.26
C GLY A 565 -4.80 38.86 -12.36
N ASP A 566 -5.91 38.38 -12.92
CA ASP A 566 -6.91 37.64 -12.16
C ASP A 566 -6.38 36.27 -11.72
N LYS A 567 -6.90 35.79 -10.60
CA LYS A 567 -6.83 34.40 -10.17
C LYS A 567 -8.22 33.79 -10.35
N VAL A 568 -8.35 32.87 -11.30
CA VAL A 568 -9.61 32.30 -11.74
C VAL A 568 -9.79 30.92 -11.09
N PHE A 569 -10.94 30.71 -10.45
CA PHE A 569 -11.32 29.46 -9.81
C PHE A 569 -12.54 28.90 -10.55
N PHE A 570 -12.40 27.73 -11.16
CA PHE A 570 -13.50 26.97 -11.71
C PHE A 570 -13.93 25.94 -10.68
N HIS A 571 -15.02 26.20 -9.97
CA HIS A 571 -15.65 25.26 -9.06
C HIS A 571 -16.67 24.44 -9.85
N VAL A 572 -16.34 23.20 -10.18
CA VAL A 572 -17.13 22.40 -11.12
C VAL A 572 -17.83 21.27 -10.40
N THR A 573 -19.16 21.17 -10.57
CA THR A 573 -19.97 20.11 -9.97
C THR A 573 -20.47 19.14 -11.05
N ASN A 574 -20.19 17.85 -10.88
CA ASN A 574 -20.69 16.79 -11.76
C ASN A 574 -22.13 16.41 -11.39
N LEU A 575 -23.07 16.67 -12.30
CA LEU A 575 -24.50 16.44 -12.09
C LEU A 575 -24.98 15.06 -12.58
N GLU A 576 -24.11 14.23 -13.15
CA GLU A 576 -24.47 12.88 -13.62
C GLU A 576 -25.11 12.05 -12.50
N GLN A 577 -26.15 11.29 -12.88
CA GLN A 577 -26.86 10.37 -11.99
C GLN A 577 -26.58 8.90 -12.36
N ASP A 578 -25.62 8.67 -13.24
CA ASP A 578 -25.15 7.36 -13.67
C ASP A 578 -23.72 7.12 -13.19
N PHE A 579 -23.36 5.86 -12.94
CA PHE A 579 -22.03 5.52 -12.46
C PHE A 579 -21.05 5.41 -13.62
N ASP A 580 -19.75 5.54 -13.33
CA ASP A 580 -18.69 5.48 -14.36
C ASP A 580 -18.80 6.58 -15.43
N VAL A 581 -19.30 7.75 -15.04
CA VAL A 581 -19.36 8.95 -15.90
C VAL A 581 -18.62 10.12 -15.24
N PRO A 582 -17.29 10.02 -15.06
CA PRO A 582 -16.51 11.18 -14.70
C PRO A 582 -16.55 12.22 -15.82
N HIS A 583 -16.18 13.45 -15.49
CA HIS A 583 -16.02 14.53 -16.44
C HIS A 583 -14.74 15.25 -16.10
N GLY A 584 -14.05 15.74 -17.11
CA GLY A 584 -12.82 16.48 -16.91
C GLY A 584 -12.93 17.97 -17.17
N LEU A 585 -11.90 18.70 -16.78
CA LEU A 585 -11.71 20.11 -17.15
C LEU A 585 -10.23 20.38 -17.38
N ALA A 586 -9.87 20.74 -18.61
CA ALA A 586 -8.56 21.28 -18.93
C ALA A 586 -8.68 22.62 -19.69
N MET A 587 -7.72 23.51 -19.45
CA MET A 587 -7.63 24.84 -20.06
C MET A 587 -6.35 24.94 -20.88
N LEU A 588 -6.44 25.50 -22.10
CA LEU A 588 -5.28 25.69 -22.97
C LEU A 588 -4.15 26.44 -22.25
N GLY A 589 -2.98 25.79 -22.15
CA GLY A 589 -1.77 26.40 -21.61
C GLY A 589 -1.80 26.67 -20.10
N ALA A 590 -2.77 26.14 -19.36
CA ALA A 590 -2.77 26.22 -17.90
C ALA A 590 -1.58 25.43 -17.32
N ASN A 591 -0.87 26.03 -16.38
CA ASN A 591 0.31 25.42 -15.75
C ASN A 591 -0.08 24.54 -14.55
N THR A 592 -0.92 23.54 -14.82
CA THR A 592 -1.43 22.55 -13.87
C THR A 592 -1.94 21.34 -14.65
N THR A 593 -2.40 20.29 -13.97
CA THR A 593 -3.09 19.15 -14.60
C THR A 593 -4.57 19.42 -14.83
N GLU A 594 -5.26 18.53 -15.55
CA GLU A 594 -6.73 18.53 -15.64
C GLU A 594 -7.41 18.37 -14.26
N LEU A 595 -8.72 18.60 -14.18
CA LEU A 595 -9.55 17.96 -13.15
C LEU A 595 -10.20 16.71 -13.70
N LEU A 596 -10.47 15.73 -12.83
CA LEU A 596 -11.33 14.58 -13.13
C LEU A 596 -12.40 14.45 -12.03
N VAL A 597 -13.60 14.95 -12.31
CA VAL A 597 -14.68 15.08 -11.34
C VAL A 597 -15.67 13.91 -11.48
N THR A 598 -15.68 13.03 -10.50
CA THR A 598 -16.62 11.88 -10.45
C THR A 598 -18.08 12.31 -10.18
N PRO A 599 -19.09 11.51 -10.58
CA PRO A 599 -20.51 11.82 -10.39
C PRO A 599 -20.86 12.28 -8.96
N GLY A 600 -21.47 13.46 -8.86
CA GLY A 600 -21.90 14.09 -7.61
C GLY A 600 -20.84 14.88 -6.84
N LYS A 601 -19.56 14.83 -7.26
CA LYS A 601 -18.49 15.63 -6.64
C LYS A 601 -18.46 17.07 -7.15
N THR A 602 -17.82 17.91 -6.34
CA THR A 602 -17.41 19.26 -6.72
C THR A 602 -15.91 19.39 -6.49
N GLU A 603 -15.18 19.90 -7.48
CA GLU A 603 -13.73 20.16 -7.39
C GLU A 603 -13.37 21.51 -8.00
N THR A 604 -12.20 22.04 -7.65
CA THR A 604 -11.76 23.38 -8.05
C THR A 604 -10.48 23.35 -8.87
N PHE A 605 -10.56 23.92 -10.08
CA PHE A 605 -9.42 24.16 -10.97
C PHE A 605 -9.01 25.62 -10.87
N VAL A 606 -7.73 25.88 -10.63
CA VAL A 606 -7.20 27.25 -10.47
C VAL A 606 -6.33 27.61 -11.66
N TRP A 607 -6.60 28.76 -12.25
CA TRP A 607 -5.88 29.29 -13.40
C TRP A 607 -5.57 30.77 -13.24
N GLU A 608 -4.33 31.15 -13.58
CA GLU A 608 -3.90 32.54 -13.59
C GLU A 608 -3.54 32.97 -15.02
N PRO A 609 -4.46 33.61 -15.76
CA PRO A 609 -4.19 34.04 -17.12
C PRO A 609 -3.06 35.07 -17.18
N LYS A 610 -2.05 34.77 -17.99
CA LYS A 610 -0.86 35.64 -18.17
C LYS A 610 -0.91 36.50 -19.44
N GLN A 611 -1.84 36.22 -20.35
CA GLN A 611 -1.91 36.85 -21.66
C GLN A 611 -3.36 37.16 -22.05
N VAL A 612 -3.54 38.30 -22.74
CA VAL A 612 -4.81 38.69 -23.36
C VAL A 612 -5.12 37.71 -24.48
N GLY A 613 -6.39 37.30 -24.61
CA GLY A 613 -6.81 36.38 -25.67
C GLY A 613 -8.13 35.68 -25.35
N VAL A 614 -8.53 34.78 -26.25
CA VAL A 614 -9.64 33.85 -26.05
C VAL A 614 -9.04 32.47 -25.84
N TRP A 615 -9.38 31.85 -24.70
CA TRP A 615 -8.76 30.62 -24.23
C TRP A 615 -9.81 29.53 -24.16
N PRO A 616 -9.66 28.43 -24.91
CA PRO A 616 -10.59 27.31 -24.82
C PRO A 616 -10.30 26.45 -23.59
N PHE A 617 -11.38 25.90 -23.02
CA PHE A 617 -11.36 24.80 -22.09
C PHE A 617 -12.27 23.67 -22.59
N TYR A 618 -12.01 22.44 -22.16
CA TYR A 618 -12.74 21.27 -22.65
C TYR A 618 -12.80 20.14 -21.62
N CYS A 619 -13.74 19.23 -21.82
CA CYS A 619 -13.80 17.97 -21.09
C CYS A 619 -12.77 16.98 -21.65
N THR A 620 -11.81 16.60 -20.82
CA THR A 620 -10.75 15.64 -21.15
C THR A 620 -11.25 14.20 -21.19
N ASP A 621 -12.29 13.88 -20.42
CA ASP A 621 -12.88 12.54 -20.38
C ASP A 621 -13.77 12.26 -21.60
N PHE A 622 -13.79 11.01 -22.06
CA PHE A 622 -14.73 10.56 -23.09
C PHE A 622 -16.08 10.26 -22.45
N CYS A 623 -16.74 11.30 -21.96
CA CYS A 623 -17.98 11.15 -21.19
C CYS A 623 -19.20 10.80 -22.06
N SER A 624 -19.20 11.19 -23.34
CA SER A 624 -20.33 10.99 -24.26
C SER A 624 -19.90 10.90 -25.73
N ALA A 625 -20.82 10.51 -26.61
CA ALA A 625 -20.59 10.56 -28.07
C ALA A 625 -20.26 11.97 -28.58
N LEU A 626 -20.65 13.01 -27.84
CA LEU A 626 -20.39 14.42 -28.13
C LEU A 626 -19.34 15.02 -27.17
N HIS A 627 -18.39 14.22 -26.69
CA HIS A 627 -17.37 14.71 -25.76
C HIS A 627 -16.46 15.78 -26.40
N GLN A 628 -16.30 15.77 -27.73
CA GLN A 628 -15.52 16.77 -28.45
C GLN A 628 -16.21 18.14 -28.46
N GLU A 629 -17.54 18.16 -28.48
CA GLU A 629 -18.38 19.34 -28.42
C GLU A 629 -18.52 19.90 -27.00
N MET A 630 -18.16 19.12 -25.97
CA MET A 630 -18.14 19.56 -24.58
C MET A 630 -16.91 20.44 -24.30
N GLN A 631 -16.99 21.69 -24.76
CA GLN A 631 -15.96 22.71 -24.63
C GLN A 631 -16.57 24.09 -24.38
N GLY A 632 -15.72 25.04 -24.01
CA GLY A 632 -16.12 26.42 -23.79
C GLY A 632 -14.95 27.37 -24.00
N TYR A 633 -15.24 28.67 -23.93
CA TYR A 633 -14.26 29.74 -24.11
C TYR A 633 -14.29 30.73 -22.95
N ILE A 634 -13.11 31.20 -22.57
CA ILE A 634 -12.95 32.32 -21.65
C ILE A 634 -12.14 33.43 -22.31
N ARG A 635 -12.67 34.65 -22.33
CA ARG A 635 -11.96 35.83 -22.84
C ARG A 635 -11.22 36.53 -21.71
N VAL A 636 -9.90 36.63 -21.88
CA VAL A 636 -9.00 37.39 -21.02
C VAL A 636 -8.70 38.73 -21.68
N SER A 637 -9.04 39.81 -20.98
CA SER A 637 -8.82 41.19 -21.40
C SER A 637 -7.61 41.81 -20.70
N PRO A 638 -7.11 42.97 -21.17
CA PRO A 638 -6.09 43.74 -20.44
C PRO A 638 -6.51 44.05 -18.99
N ALA A 639 -5.53 44.24 -18.10
CA ALA A 639 -5.78 44.52 -16.68
C ALA A 639 -6.62 45.79 -16.44
N ASP A 640 -6.51 46.78 -17.34
CA ASP A 640 -7.22 48.05 -17.33
C ASP A 640 -8.52 48.06 -18.14
N SER A 641 -8.95 46.90 -18.66
CA SER A 641 -10.20 46.79 -19.43
C SER A 641 -11.43 47.13 -18.60
N ASP A 642 -12.43 47.74 -19.24
CA ASP A 642 -13.75 48.06 -18.69
C ASP A 642 -14.80 46.97 -18.95
N ILE A 643 -14.44 45.87 -19.63
CA ILE A 643 -15.35 44.75 -19.88
C ILE A 643 -15.77 44.14 -18.53
N GLU A 644 -17.08 44.13 -18.31
CA GLU A 644 -17.71 43.52 -17.12
C GLU A 644 -17.78 41.99 -17.27
N LEU A 645 -17.92 41.29 -16.14
CA LEU A 645 -18.17 39.85 -16.18
C LEU A 645 -19.53 39.58 -16.82
N SER A 646 -19.55 38.74 -17.84
CA SER A 646 -20.75 38.10 -18.35
C SER A 646 -20.46 36.65 -18.68
N TRP A 647 -21.48 35.81 -18.64
CA TRP A 647 -21.37 34.39 -18.97
C TRP A 647 -22.70 33.92 -19.54
N SER A 648 -22.64 32.91 -20.40
CA SER A 648 -23.83 32.35 -21.03
C SER A 648 -23.68 30.85 -21.29
N LEU A 649 -24.81 30.24 -21.61
CA LEU A 649 -24.95 29.00 -22.35
C LEU A 649 -25.99 29.29 -23.43
N ASP A 650 -25.68 29.06 -24.71
CA ASP A 650 -26.59 29.37 -25.83
C ASP A 650 -27.03 30.86 -25.89
N ASP A 651 -26.11 31.78 -25.56
CA ASP A 651 -26.36 33.24 -25.48
C ASP A 651 -27.45 33.67 -24.46
N GLU A 652 -27.89 32.76 -23.58
CA GLU A 652 -28.84 33.02 -22.47
C GLU A 652 -28.17 33.45 -21.16
#